data_AF-A0A124JU40-F1
#
_entry.id   AF-A0A124JU40-F1
#
_cell.length_a   1.000
_cell.length_b   1.000
_cell.length_c   1.000
_cell.angle_alpha   90.00
_cell.angle_beta   90.00
_cell.angle_gamma   90.00
#
_symmetry.space_group_name_H-M   'P 1'
#
loop_
_entity.id
_entity.type
_entity.pdbx_description
1 polymer ?
#
loop_
_entity_poly.entity_id
_entity_poly.type
_entity_poly.pdbx_seq_one_letter_code
_entity_poly.pdbx_strand_id
1 'polypeptide(L)'
;MPGTSRHLASFLIAASALNASPVYAEVPDGGGPYNVRILEGGIGIEHDLPSGSAVLAANAPFTLSAWVKPDRILPGEVTLIEQGRALVLLDGRPALRLGTTLLTASAPLAAGRWTHLAATFDGKTARLVVDGKPAAQQALATPATGPRIAPKIAIAPPLPGQPHFAGSLAAAQLDDTARDPAALFAARPDFAAVQFRDVGAGWPFQRKANIGLTEQQDPWLLPRSNTPPSTPRAIPVVPQPALVPVASGQWQVGGWKLIPAPDLGPADPAALSRSGVDTARWLAARVPGTVLATMVDRGIYPDPYYGLNNLAIPESLARQDYWYRASFTVPPEASGKALALRFDGVNYAAEIWINGERAGAMKGAFARGRFAFTPVAGENVVAIRVSPPPHPGIPHEQSVKGGVGDNGGQLAIDGPTFVATEGWDWIPGIRDRNTGLWQGVALEATGPVRLGDPHVVTDLPLPRTDSADVTITVPVINPGSQPIPLTVTAKVGEITLARTMTAAPGETTVTFSPQTDAALHIANPRLWWPNGYGDPALYTLTLSAAAEGQPSDTRTLRFGIREVSYELSLFDQAGRLNRVEVDPTDARPGERPLIDVRHSAIKQTPLGWAQSLTPAGEKSAAVRPVAPSIQLPHLTLRVNGVRIAARGGSWGMDDAMKRFGRAELEPYFRLEREAHMNVIRNWMGNNTEPAFYDLADENGMMILNDFWQSTQDFQIEPEDPQLFLANAADTIARYRNHPSIVVWFGRNEGVPYPALNEGLDALVQKLDGTRWYTGSSNVVNLQGSGPYNYRPPEGYFTDLAAGFSVETGTPSLATREAIAASVPAADRWPMGDTMAYHDWHFSGNGDTRTFMDTLNTMFGPATSLADFERKAQMMNLETHKAMMEGFVGHLWTKNSGRLFWMTHPSWPSNAWQLYSSDMDTHAAYYGARAGAEPVHVQLNLPDNRLMVINTTRGDLAGLTARVRVTDLAGRTLLQTEQSLTAPANAATAAGVVDLAPLIAKGGMVLAALDLVDRQGAVLSRNLYWRGRDPAAYRELNAMPAATINLKAASGQPQGADRPLTVTLANTGKTPALAIKLTVLDKAGARVLPAYFEDNYASLMPGEMRTLTVRVPVGAKPASIALRGWNIAEGKVPVTP
;
A
#
# COMPACT_ATOMS: atom_id res chain seq x y z
N MET A 1 51.63 -11.78 10.29
CA MET A 1 52.89 -12.00 11.04
C MET A 1 53.21 -10.72 11.81
N PRO A 2 53.72 -10.80 13.05
CA PRO A 2 53.97 -9.63 13.91
C PRO A 2 55.39 -9.05 13.74
N GLY A 3 55.59 -7.79 14.16
CA GLY A 3 56.90 -7.11 14.09
C GLY A 3 56.99 -5.91 15.03
N THR A 4 57.20 -6.18 16.32
CA THR A 4 57.43 -5.16 17.37
C THR A 4 58.90 -4.77 17.52
N SER A 5 59.20 -3.49 17.75
CA SER A 5 60.26 -3.09 18.70
C SER A 5 60.12 -1.64 19.17
N ARG A 6 60.36 -1.42 20.46
CA ARG A 6 60.48 -0.12 21.15
C ARG A 6 61.96 0.19 21.46
N HIS A 7 62.19 1.30 22.18
CA HIS A 7 63.39 1.69 22.96
C HIS A 7 64.32 2.71 22.25
N LEU A 8 64.97 3.67 22.93
CA LEU A 8 65.08 3.97 24.37
C LEU A 8 65.31 5.48 24.64
N ALA A 9 64.97 5.90 25.86
CA ALA A 9 64.96 7.25 26.42
C ALA A 9 66.32 7.98 26.59
N SER A 10 66.26 9.31 26.83
CA SER A 10 66.98 10.00 27.93
C SER A 10 66.49 11.45 28.16
N PHE A 11 66.51 11.90 29.42
CA PHE A 11 66.14 13.25 29.92
C PHE A 11 67.38 14.05 30.31
N LEU A 12 67.39 15.40 30.16
CA LEU A 12 67.86 16.35 31.20
C LEU A 12 67.72 17.87 30.84
N ILE A 13 66.69 18.49 31.42
CA ILE A 13 66.62 19.81 32.11
C ILE A 13 67.50 21.00 31.64
N ALA A 14 66.83 22.11 31.22
CA ALA A 14 67.05 23.47 31.74
C ALA A 14 65.90 24.44 31.32
N ALA A 15 65.45 25.31 32.24
CA ALA A 15 64.46 26.39 31.99
C ALA A 15 65.18 27.71 31.61
N SER A 16 64.59 28.83 31.16
CA SER A 16 63.20 29.35 31.09
C SER A 16 63.12 30.39 29.93
N ALA A 17 62.04 31.09 29.55
CA ALA A 17 60.64 31.22 29.98
C ALA A 17 59.74 31.78 28.83
N LEU A 18 58.45 31.97 29.09
CA LEU A 18 57.53 32.98 28.52
C LEU A 18 57.50 33.21 26.98
N ASN A 19 56.56 32.52 26.32
CA ASN A 19 55.45 33.22 25.67
C ASN A 19 54.26 32.26 25.49
N ALA A 20 53.32 32.29 26.43
CA ALA A 20 52.06 31.56 26.31
C ALA A 20 51.03 32.44 25.59
N SER A 21 50.50 31.94 24.49
CA SER A 21 49.31 32.44 23.79
C SER A 21 48.35 31.26 23.61
N PRO A 22 47.02 31.51 23.61
CA PRO A 22 46.22 31.13 24.77
C PRO A 22 45.61 29.73 24.70
N VAL A 23 45.17 29.25 25.87
CA VAL A 23 44.29 28.08 26.03
C VAL A 23 43.03 28.29 25.18
N TYR A 24 42.79 27.40 24.21
CA TYR A 24 41.50 27.29 23.55
C TYR A 24 40.47 26.74 24.55
N ALA A 25 39.24 27.27 24.52
CA ALA A 25 38.15 26.70 25.29
C ALA A 25 37.73 25.35 24.68
N GLU A 26 37.22 24.45 25.51
CA GLU A 26 36.75 23.14 25.05
C GLU A 26 35.31 23.26 24.55
N VAL A 27 35.14 23.12 23.23
CA VAL A 27 33.84 22.72 22.67
C VAL A 27 33.74 21.21 22.95
N PRO A 28 32.76 20.73 23.72
CA PRO A 28 32.61 19.29 23.98
C PRO A 28 32.38 18.55 22.66
N ASP A 29 32.75 17.27 22.60
CA ASP A 29 32.45 16.43 21.43
C ASP A 29 30.94 16.51 21.12
N GLY A 30 30.59 16.76 19.86
CA GLY A 30 29.19 17.00 19.46
C GLY A 30 28.61 18.36 19.87
N GLY A 31 29.43 19.32 20.33
CA GLY A 31 29.00 20.69 20.66
C GLY A 31 28.93 21.66 19.47
N GLY A 32 29.49 21.29 18.31
CA GLY A 32 29.59 22.12 17.11
C GLY A 32 31.04 22.38 16.69
N PRO A 33 31.33 23.41 15.85
CA PRO A 33 30.37 24.32 15.22
C PRO A 33 29.54 23.66 14.10
N TYR A 34 28.27 24.09 14.00
CA TYR A 34 27.34 23.69 12.95
C TYR A 34 27.13 24.82 11.94
N ASN A 35 27.18 24.47 10.65
CA ASN A 35 26.89 25.35 9.52
C ASN A 35 25.71 24.75 8.74
N VAL A 36 24.51 25.28 8.95
CA VAL A 36 23.26 24.69 8.46
C VAL A 36 22.36 25.72 7.79
N ARG A 37 21.61 25.29 6.78
CA ARG A 37 20.45 26.01 6.23
C ARG A 37 19.19 25.20 6.56
N ILE A 38 18.19 25.88 7.11
CA ILE A 38 16.97 25.30 7.65
C ILE A 38 15.77 25.81 6.85
N LEU A 39 14.89 24.89 6.45
CA LEU A 39 13.63 25.17 5.75
C LEU A 39 12.52 25.45 6.78
N GLU A 40 11.67 26.47 6.53
CA GLU A 40 10.58 26.84 7.44
C GLU A 40 9.69 25.63 7.80
N GLY A 41 9.27 24.86 6.80
CA GLY A 41 8.46 23.64 7.01
C GLY A 41 9.26 22.35 7.25
N GLY A 42 10.58 22.44 7.43
CA GLY A 42 11.49 21.30 7.50
C GLY A 42 11.78 20.81 8.92
N ILE A 43 13.01 20.34 9.12
CA ILE A 43 13.53 19.85 10.41
C ILE A 43 14.85 20.55 10.78
N GLY A 44 15.23 20.43 12.06
CA GLY A 44 16.55 20.77 12.57
C GLY A 44 17.53 19.60 12.53
N ILE A 45 18.63 19.72 13.27
CA ILE A 45 19.56 18.61 13.56
C ILE A 45 19.64 18.37 15.07
N GLU A 46 19.79 17.10 15.46
CA GLU A 46 20.14 16.69 16.83
C GLU A 46 21.49 15.98 16.83
N HIS A 47 22.27 16.17 17.89
CA HIS A 47 23.51 15.45 18.14
C HIS A 47 23.61 15.08 19.63
N ASP A 48 24.09 13.86 19.91
CA ASP A 48 24.40 13.42 21.27
C ASP A 48 25.69 14.11 21.78
N LEU A 49 25.69 14.44 23.06
CA LEU A 49 26.85 14.94 23.81
C LEU A 49 27.38 13.83 24.72
N PRO A 50 28.69 13.74 25.00
CA PRO A 50 29.24 12.77 25.93
C PRO A 50 28.52 12.81 27.27
N SER A 51 28.00 11.67 27.72
CA SER A 51 27.25 11.55 28.98
C SER A 51 28.09 11.92 30.21
N GLY A 52 29.42 11.97 30.10
CA GLY A 52 30.34 12.48 31.11
C GLY A 52 30.57 14.01 31.11
N SER A 53 30.10 14.75 30.10
CA SER A 53 30.43 16.17 29.93
C SER A 53 29.94 17.04 31.10
N ALA A 54 30.79 17.98 31.52
CA ALA A 54 30.53 18.92 32.61
C ALA A 54 29.40 19.89 32.27
N VAL A 55 29.27 20.28 30.99
CA VAL A 55 28.22 21.16 30.46
C VAL A 55 26.81 20.64 30.80
N LEU A 56 26.65 19.32 31.00
CA LEU A 56 25.37 18.68 31.27
C LEU A 56 24.83 18.91 32.70
N ALA A 57 25.52 19.62 33.59
CA ALA A 57 24.90 20.09 34.82
C ALA A 57 24.10 21.38 34.55
N ALA A 58 22.86 21.48 35.04
CA ALA A 58 22.01 22.65 34.78
C ALA A 58 22.59 23.99 35.28
N ASN A 59 23.53 23.94 36.24
CA ASN A 59 24.26 25.09 36.77
C ASN A 59 25.67 25.27 36.18
N ALA A 60 26.11 24.41 35.25
CA ALA A 60 27.41 24.53 34.61
C ALA A 60 27.52 25.83 33.80
N PRO A 61 28.71 26.47 33.77
CA PRO A 61 29.00 27.51 32.80
C PRO A 61 28.75 27.03 31.37
N PHE A 62 28.41 27.95 30.48
CA PHE A 62 28.23 27.63 29.06
C PHE A 62 28.31 28.89 28.18
N THR A 63 28.47 28.66 26.89
CA THR A 63 28.14 29.61 25.82
C THR A 63 27.32 28.94 24.76
N LEU A 64 26.16 29.49 24.41
CA LEU A 64 25.47 29.21 23.15
C LEU A 64 25.81 30.35 22.19
N SER A 65 26.39 30.06 21.03
CA SER A 65 26.77 31.08 20.04
C SER A 65 26.32 30.68 18.65
N ALA A 66 25.93 31.64 17.83
CA ALA A 66 25.68 31.45 16.40
C ALA A 66 25.76 32.77 15.63
N TRP A 67 26.24 32.72 14.39
CA TRP A 67 25.86 33.70 13.38
C TRP A 67 24.52 33.28 12.78
N VAL A 68 23.57 34.21 12.75
CA VAL A 68 22.17 33.97 12.36
C VAL A 68 21.82 34.87 11.20
N LYS A 69 21.29 34.29 10.13
CA LYS A 69 20.67 35.00 9.01
C LYS A 69 19.27 34.42 8.80
N PRO A 70 18.23 35.01 9.41
CA PRO A 70 16.86 34.57 9.17
C PRO A 70 16.42 35.01 7.77
N ASP A 71 15.78 34.14 6.99
CA ASP A 71 15.24 34.52 5.67
C ASP A 71 13.95 35.35 5.82
N ARG A 72 13.26 35.21 6.95
CA ARG A 72 12.12 36.03 7.38
C ARG A 72 12.05 36.11 8.90
N ILE A 73 11.35 37.12 9.42
CA ILE A 73 10.98 37.19 10.84
C ILE A 73 9.60 36.54 11.03
N LEU A 74 9.50 35.67 12.03
CA LEU A 74 8.27 34.97 12.41
C LEU A 74 7.74 35.51 13.76
N PRO A 75 6.42 35.67 13.92
CA PRO A 75 5.81 35.97 15.22
C PRO A 75 5.79 34.71 16.10
N GLY A 76 5.92 34.89 17.41
CA GLY A 76 6.10 33.80 18.38
C GLY A 76 7.57 33.47 18.67
N GLU A 77 7.80 32.34 19.34
CA GLU A 77 9.13 31.89 19.74
C GLU A 77 9.71 30.87 18.75
N VAL A 78 10.88 31.19 18.19
CA VAL A 78 11.64 30.33 17.27
C VAL A 78 12.93 29.89 17.95
N THR A 79 13.11 28.59 18.18
CA THR A 79 14.33 28.05 18.78
C THR A 79 15.46 27.93 17.76
N LEU A 80 16.67 28.39 18.12
CA LEU A 80 17.88 28.33 17.28
C LEU A 80 18.88 27.27 17.76
N ILE A 81 19.09 27.18 19.08
CA ILE A 81 19.89 26.15 19.73
C ILE A 81 19.19 25.75 21.03
N GLU A 82 19.06 24.46 21.30
CA GLU A 82 18.45 23.89 22.51
C GLU A 82 19.36 22.84 23.14
N GLN A 83 19.57 22.93 24.45
CA GLN A 83 20.29 21.95 25.27
C GLN A 83 19.80 21.97 26.73
N GLY A 84 18.47 21.90 26.98
CA GLY A 84 17.87 22.17 28.30
C GLY A 84 17.91 23.66 28.71
N ARG A 85 18.31 24.51 27.76
CA ARG A 85 18.52 25.95 27.79
C ARG A 85 18.63 26.37 26.34
N ALA A 86 18.03 27.49 25.97
CA ALA A 86 17.79 27.79 24.57
C ALA A 86 18.22 29.20 24.16
N LEU A 87 18.87 29.28 23.00
CA LEU A 87 19.01 30.52 22.25
C LEU A 87 17.83 30.58 21.27
N VAL A 88 16.97 31.58 21.41
CA VAL A 88 15.71 31.69 20.67
C VAL A 88 15.52 33.09 20.07
N LEU A 89 14.56 33.23 19.16
CA LEU A 89 14.01 34.51 18.72
C LEU A 89 12.56 34.62 19.19
N LEU A 90 12.22 35.61 20.01
CA LEU A 90 10.84 35.94 20.40
C LEU A 90 10.36 37.14 19.58
N ASP A 91 9.40 36.93 18.68
CA ASP A 91 8.97 37.93 17.69
C ASP A 91 10.15 38.55 16.93
N GLY A 92 11.11 37.69 16.55
CA GLY A 92 12.38 38.07 15.93
C GLY A 92 13.44 38.66 16.86
N ARG A 93 13.15 38.94 18.13
CA ARG A 93 14.11 39.48 19.11
C ARG A 93 14.96 38.35 19.69
N PRO A 94 16.30 38.43 19.62
CA PRO A 94 17.17 37.48 20.31
C PRO A 94 16.80 37.34 21.79
N ALA A 95 16.73 36.10 22.28
CA ALA A 95 16.53 35.82 23.68
C ALA A 95 17.28 34.56 24.16
N LEU A 96 17.63 34.55 25.44
CA LEU A 96 18.13 33.37 26.15
C LEU A 96 17.04 32.87 27.10
N ARG A 97 16.59 31.63 26.91
CA ARG A 97 15.71 30.89 27.81
C ARG A 97 16.53 29.97 28.70
N LEU A 98 16.37 30.10 30.02
CA LEU A 98 17.02 29.27 31.03
C LEU A 98 15.99 28.93 32.12
N GLY A 99 15.33 27.78 31.97
CA GLY A 99 14.17 27.41 32.76
C GLY A 99 13.03 28.43 32.59
N THR A 100 12.56 29.01 33.71
CA THR A 100 11.56 30.09 33.73
C THR A 100 12.15 31.47 33.41
N THR A 101 13.47 31.63 33.37
CA THR A 101 14.12 32.90 33.07
C THR A 101 14.19 33.12 31.57
N LEU A 102 13.83 34.33 31.11
CA LEU A 102 13.94 34.74 29.71
C LEU A 102 14.60 36.13 29.64
N LEU A 103 15.79 36.20 29.04
CA LEU A 103 16.51 37.45 28.79
C LEU A 103 16.33 37.81 27.32
N THR A 104 15.65 38.92 27.01
CA THR A 104 15.30 39.30 25.63
C THR A 104 15.95 40.63 25.23
N ALA A 105 16.48 40.71 24.01
CA ALA A 105 17.00 41.93 23.42
C ALA A 105 15.88 42.93 23.07
N SER A 106 16.22 44.22 23.00
CA SER A 106 15.23 45.29 22.75
C SER A 106 14.69 45.35 21.33
N ALA A 107 15.47 44.90 20.33
CA ALA A 107 15.14 45.01 18.91
C ALA A 107 15.11 43.63 18.22
N PRO A 108 14.23 43.43 17.21
CA PRO A 108 14.23 42.22 16.39
C PRO A 108 15.40 42.21 15.40
N LEU A 109 15.75 41.02 14.93
CA LEU A 109 16.68 40.84 13.81
C LEU A 109 16.07 41.36 12.49
N ALA A 110 16.94 41.65 11.53
CA ALA A 110 16.55 41.95 10.16
C ALA A 110 16.65 40.69 9.28
N ALA A 111 15.60 40.41 8.50
CA ALA A 111 15.62 39.34 7.51
C ALA A 111 16.72 39.55 6.46
N GLY A 112 17.32 38.46 5.98
CA GLY A 112 18.40 38.45 4.99
C GLY A 112 19.76 38.97 5.50
N ARG A 113 19.88 39.39 6.75
CA ARG A 113 21.12 39.95 7.33
C ARG A 113 21.75 38.99 8.35
N TRP A 114 23.07 38.82 8.25
CA TRP A 114 23.85 38.13 9.29
C TRP A 114 24.00 39.00 10.54
N THR A 115 23.67 38.43 11.70
CA THR A 115 23.90 39.00 13.04
C THR A 115 24.48 37.91 13.94
N HIS A 116 25.47 38.25 14.77
CA HIS A 116 26.02 37.34 15.77
C HIS A 116 25.19 37.38 17.04
N LEU A 117 24.79 36.20 17.53
CA LEU A 117 24.16 36.01 18.82
C LEU A 117 25.06 35.17 19.71
N ALA A 118 25.27 35.62 20.95
CA ALA A 118 25.93 34.84 21.97
C ALA A 118 25.18 34.96 23.30
N ALA A 119 24.96 33.83 23.96
CA ALA A 119 24.33 33.72 25.26
C ALA A 119 25.27 32.98 26.21
N THR A 120 25.76 33.64 27.25
CA THR A 120 26.75 33.09 28.19
C THR A 120 26.21 33.01 29.61
N PHE A 121 26.69 32.03 30.36
CA PHE A 121 26.45 31.92 31.80
C PHE A 121 27.74 31.52 32.50
N ASP A 122 28.18 32.31 33.47
CA ASP A 122 29.41 32.09 34.24
C ASP A 122 29.20 31.31 35.56
N GLY A 123 28.05 30.64 35.70
CA GLY A 123 27.60 30.02 36.96
C GLY A 123 26.86 30.99 37.89
N LYS A 124 26.83 32.30 37.62
CA LYS A 124 26.12 33.32 38.43
C LYS A 124 25.31 34.32 37.59
N THR A 125 25.80 34.71 36.43
CA THR A 125 25.23 35.78 35.59
C THR A 125 24.96 35.25 34.20
N ALA A 126 23.70 35.27 33.78
CA ALA A 126 23.31 35.03 32.39
C ALA A 126 23.43 36.33 31.61
N ARG A 127 24.00 36.28 30.40
CA ARG A 127 24.18 37.43 29.50
C ARG A 127 23.76 37.05 28.09
N LEU A 128 23.11 37.99 27.41
CA LEU A 128 22.79 37.93 25.99
C LEU A 128 23.52 39.07 25.28
N VAL A 129 24.19 38.74 24.18
CA VAL A 129 25.00 39.65 23.37
C VAL A 129 24.59 39.56 21.91
N VAL A 130 24.47 40.71 21.26
CA VAL A 130 24.12 40.85 19.84
C VAL A 130 25.20 41.68 19.14
N ASP A 131 25.78 41.16 18.05
CA ASP A 131 26.90 41.78 17.31
C ASP A 131 28.03 42.30 18.23
N GLY A 132 28.42 41.46 19.19
CA GLY A 132 29.47 41.74 20.19
C GLY A 132 29.09 42.75 21.29
N LYS A 133 27.87 43.28 21.29
CA LYS A 133 27.37 44.28 22.26
C LYS A 133 26.40 43.65 23.27
N PRO A 134 26.53 43.93 24.58
CA PRO A 134 25.56 43.47 25.58
C PRO A 134 24.15 43.94 25.25
N ALA A 135 23.20 43.01 25.21
CA ALA A 135 21.79 43.27 24.90
C ALA A 135 20.89 43.08 26.14
N ALA A 136 21.17 42.06 26.96
CA ALA A 136 20.52 41.84 28.26
C ALA A 136 21.47 41.08 29.21
N GLN A 137 21.30 41.25 30.52
CA GLN A 137 21.98 40.42 31.53
C GLN A 137 21.14 40.31 32.80
N GLN A 138 21.29 39.20 33.52
CA GLN A 138 20.61 38.94 34.79
C GLN A 138 21.48 38.07 35.70
N ALA A 139 21.62 38.47 36.96
CA ALA A 139 22.19 37.63 38.01
C ALA A 139 21.14 36.59 38.46
N LEU A 140 21.56 35.33 38.61
CA LEU A 140 20.72 34.20 38.95
C LEU A 140 21.20 33.55 40.25
N ALA A 141 20.23 33.11 41.07
CA ALA A 141 20.51 32.40 42.31
C ALA A 141 20.75 30.91 41.99
N THR A 142 22.02 30.55 41.75
CA THR A 142 22.39 29.19 41.34
C THR A 142 22.71 28.31 42.55
N PRO A 143 22.05 27.15 42.74
CA PRO A 143 22.46 26.18 43.75
C PRO A 143 23.83 25.56 43.40
N ALA A 144 24.57 25.12 44.43
CA ALA A 144 25.92 24.57 44.27
C ALA A 144 25.96 23.27 43.42
N THR A 145 24.87 22.51 43.40
CA THR A 145 24.65 21.37 42.51
C THR A 145 23.30 21.52 41.80
N GLY A 146 23.30 21.32 40.49
CA GLY A 146 22.09 21.27 39.66
C GLY A 146 21.77 19.83 39.20
N PRO A 147 20.51 19.53 38.84
CA PRO A 147 20.20 18.29 38.12
C PRO A 147 20.96 18.25 36.79
N ARG A 148 21.21 17.04 36.27
CA ARG A 148 21.77 16.90 34.92
C ARG A 148 20.67 17.01 33.87
N ILE A 149 20.96 17.74 32.81
CA ILE A 149 20.11 17.96 31.63
C ILE A 149 20.44 16.91 30.56
N ALA A 150 19.58 16.80 29.54
CA ALA A 150 19.72 15.79 28.50
C ALA A 150 21.09 15.87 27.78
N PRO A 151 21.73 14.73 27.50
CA PRO A 151 23.02 14.66 26.80
C PRO A 151 22.84 14.85 25.28
N LYS A 152 22.14 15.90 24.86
CA LYS A 152 21.84 16.20 23.47
C LYS A 152 21.81 17.71 23.23
N ILE A 153 22.34 18.14 22.09
CA ILE A 153 22.13 19.48 21.54
C ILE A 153 21.26 19.38 20.28
N ALA A 154 20.31 20.30 20.13
CA ALA A 154 19.53 20.46 18.91
C ALA A 154 19.76 21.85 18.31
N ILE A 155 19.97 21.91 17.00
CA ILE A 155 20.10 23.15 16.24
C ILE A 155 18.85 23.32 15.39
N ALA A 156 18.14 24.43 15.59
CA ALA A 156 16.83 24.72 15.04
C ALA A 156 15.80 23.56 15.15
N PRO A 157 15.54 23.00 16.34
CA PRO A 157 14.53 21.94 16.47
C PRO A 157 13.12 22.45 16.10
N PRO A 158 12.33 21.69 15.33
CA PRO A 158 10.91 21.97 15.15
C PRO A 158 10.16 21.60 16.44
N LEU A 159 9.46 22.57 17.03
CA LEU A 159 8.72 22.37 18.29
C LEU A 159 7.20 22.45 18.06
N PRO A 160 6.39 21.52 18.61
CA PRO A 160 4.94 21.53 18.42
C PRO A 160 4.29 22.86 18.84
N GLY A 161 3.49 23.44 17.94
CA GLY A 161 2.79 24.70 18.19
C GLY A 161 3.67 25.97 18.13
N GLN A 162 4.95 25.85 17.77
CA GLN A 162 5.87 26.98 17.62
C GLN A 162 6.26 27.19 16.14
N PRO A 163 6.58 28.43 15.73
CA PRO A 163 7.23 28.69 14.45
C PRO A 163 8.64 28.06 14.42
N HIS A 164 8.99 27.43 13.30
CA HIS A 164 10.29 26.81 13.09
C HIS A 164 11.24 27.78 12.33
N PHE A 165 12.54 27.67 12.56
CA PHE A 165 13.51 28.61 11.99
C PHE A 165 13.61 28.47 10.47
N ALA A 166 13.64 29.60 9.77
CA ALA A 166 13.84 29.68 8.33
C ALA A 166 15.06 30.57 8.05
N GLY A 167 16.12 30.00 7.50
CA GLY A 167 17.36 30.74 7.25
C GLY A 167 18.63 29.93 7.39
N SER A 168 19.75 30.64 7.57
CA SER A 168 21.08 30.05 7.72
C SER A 168 21.67 30.33 9.11
N LEU A 169 22.27 29.30 9.71
CA LEU A 169 23.07 29.39 10.93
C LEU A 169 24.51 29.00 10.60
N ALA A 170 25.48 29.83 10.98
CA ALA A 170 26.91 29.56 10.81
C ALA A 170 27.61 29.64 12.16
N ALA A 171 28.58 28.75 12.37
CA ALA A 171 29.25 28.56 13.66
C ALA A 171 28.28 28.47 14.85
N ALA A 172 27.14 27.77 14.67
CA ALA A 172 26.23 27.48 15.77
C ALA A 172 26.87 26.45 16.70
N GLN A 173 27.08 26.77 17.98
CA GLN A 173 27.82 25.91 18.90
C GLN A 173 27.41 26.08 20.38
N LEU A 174 27.76 25.06 21.17
CA LEU A 174 27.80 25.06 22.63
C LEU A 174 29.26 24.94 23.09
N ASP A 175 29.77 25.91 23.84
CA ASP A 175 30.99 25.79 24.64
C ASP A 175 30.62 25.42 26.09
N ASP A 176 31.45 24.63 26.77
CA ASP A 176 31.25 24.26 28.18
C ASP A 176 31.76 25.31 29.20
N THR A 177 32.17 26.46 28.70
CA THR A 177 32.66 27.61 29.47
C THR A 177 31.96 28.90 29.04
N ALA A 178 31.97 29.90 29.93
CA ALA A 178 31.55 31.26 29.60
C ALA A 178 32.65 31.98 28.79
N ARG A 179 32.53 31.92 27.46
CA ARG A 179 33.42 32.61 26.51
C ARG A 179 33.26 34.13 26.60
N ASP A 180 34.25 34.86 26.10
CA ASP A 180 34.08 36.27 25.75
C ASP A 180 33.27 36.40 24.44
N PRO A 181 32.07 37.00 24.47
CA PRO A 181 31.25 37.22 23.27
C PRO A 181 31.86 38.19 22.25
N ALA A 182 32.75 39.09 22.68
CA ALA A 182 33.42 40.03 21.77
C ALA A 182 34.46 39.30 20.90
N ALA A 183 35.25 38.40 21.49
CA ALA A 183 36.14 37.51 20.74
C ALA A 183 35.39 36.60 19.74
N LEU A 184 34.23 36.06 20.11
CA LEU A 184 33.38 35.27 19.20
C LEU A 184 32.83 36.10 18.04
N PHE A 185 32.43 37.35 18.29
CA PHE A 185 32.01 38.29 17.24
C PHE A 185 33.18 38.72 16.32
N ALA A 186 34.38 38.89 16.87
CA ALA A 186 35.58 39.22 16.10
C ALA A 186 35.99 38.07 15.16
N ALA A 187 35.74 36.82 15.55
CA ALA A 187 35.94 35.61 14.74
C ALA A 187 34.82 35.41 13.67
N ARG A 188 34.42 36.49 13.00
CA ARG A 188 33.37 36.47 11.95
C ARG A 188 33.80 35.60 10.76
N PRO A 189 33.05 34.54 10.41
CA PRO A 189 33.33 33.74 9.22
C PRO A 189 33.25 34.57 7.94
N ASP A 190 34.06 34.22 6.94
CA ASP A 190 33.73 34.56 5.56
C ASP A 190 32.56 33.67 5.10
N PHE A 191 31.35 34.22 5.17
CA PHE A 191 30.13 33.51 4.79
C PHE A 191 30.09 33.04 3.33
N ALA A 192 30.94 33.58 2.44
CA ALA A 192 31.06 33.07 1.08
C ALA A 192 31.90 31.79 1.00
N ALA A 193 32.79 31.55 1.97
CA ALA A 193 33.61 30.35 2.10
C ALA A 193 32.99 29.25 2.99
N VAL A 194 31.94 29.58 3.78
CA VAL A 194 31.24 28.60 4.63
C VAL A 194 30.43 27.63 3.78
N GLN A 195 30.75 26.34 3.89
CA GLN A 195 29.91 25.25 3.37
C GLN A 195 28.74 25.02 4.33
N PHE A 196 27.51 25.23 3.85
CA PHE A 196 26.29 24.98 4.60
C PHE A 196 25.71 23.61 4.24
N ARG A 197 25.29 22.84 5.25
CA ARG A 197 24.44 21.68 5.06
C ARG A 197 22.99 22.14 4.94
N ASP A 198 22.34 21.87 3.80
CA ASP A 198 20.89 21.99 3.69
C ASP A 198 20.23 20.85 4.50
N VAL A 199 19.52 21.21 5.58
CA VAL A 199 18.98 20.24 6.53
C VAL A 199 17.62 19.74 6.05
N GLY A 200 17.48 18.42 5.98
CA GLY A 200 16.27 17.75 5.50
C GLY A 200 15.98 17.96 4.01
N ALA A 201 16.87 18.59 3.23
CA ALA A 201 16.68 18.78 1.80
C ALA A 201 17.37 17.67 1.00
N GLY A 202 16.63 17.07 0.05
CA GLY A 202 17.12 15.96 -0.76
C GLY A 202 16.78 14.60 -0.17
N TRP A 203 16.07 13.80 -0.97
CA TRP A 203 15.93 12.37 -0.72
C TRP A 203 17.32 11.69 -0.77
N PRO A 204 17.65 10.81 0.19
CA PRO A 204 18.94 10.12 0.20
C PRO A 204 19.04 9.10 -0.94
N PHE A 205 20.18 9.08 -1.63
CA PHE A 205 20.54 7.95 -2.49
C PHE A 205 20.76 6.69 -1.67
N GLN A 206 20.25 5.58 -2.19
CA GLN A 206 20.44 4.25 -1.61
C GLN A 206 21.93 3.89 -1.49
N ARG A 207 22.32 3.32 -0.34
CA ARG A 207 23.74 2.97 -0.05
C ARG A 207 23.98 1.49 0.26
N LYS A 208 22.93 0.68 0.27
CA LYS A 208 22.96 -0.76 0.50
C LYS A 208 22.20 -1.46 -0.61
N ALA A 209 22.57 -2.69 -0.91
CA ALA A 209 21.84 -3.54 -1.85
C ALA A 209 21.91 -4.99 -1.36
N ASN A 210 20.74 -5.58 -1.15
CA ASN A 210 20.52 -6.99 -0.98
C ASN A 210 20.52 -7.64 -2.37
N ILE A 211 21.18 -8.78 -2.47
CA ILE A 211 21.31 -9.60 -3.69
C ILE A 211 20.75 -11.02 -3.46
N GLY A 212 20.00 -11.21 -2.39
CA GLY A 212 19.49 -12.52 -1.96
C GLY A 212 20.61 -13.44 -1.47
N LEU A 213 20.30 -14.73 -1.36
CA LEU A 213 21.29 -15.75 -1.03
C LEU A 213 22.26 -15.96 -2.22
N THR A 214 23.56 -15.94 -1.95
CA THR A 214 24.61 -16.28 -2.93
C THR A 214 25.05 -17.74 -2.87
N GLU A 215 24.68 -18.43 -1.80
CA GLU A 215 24.96 -19.86 -1.55
C GLU A 215 23.67 -20.55 -1.11
N GLN A 216 23.61 -21.88 -1.25
CA GLN A 216 22.42 -22.64 -0.84
C GLN A 216 22.26 -22.64 0.70
N GLN A 217 21.02 -22.51 1.16
CA GLN A 217 20.70 -22.53 2.59
C GLN A 217 21.13 -23.87 3.23
N ASP A 218 21.72 -23.76 4.42
CA ASP A 218 22.23 -24.87 5.21
C ASP A 218 21.13 -25.94 5.45
N PRO A 219 21.34 -27.24 5.13
CA PRO A 219 20.28 -28.27 5.17
C PRO A 219 19.62 -28.52 6.55
N TRP A 220 20.21 -28.01 7.63
CA TRP A 220 19.65 -28.09 8.99
C TRP A 220 18.71 -26.92 9.34
N LEU A 221 18.70 -25.86 8.51
CA LEU A 221 17.77 -24.73 8.57
C LEU A 221 16.53 -24.93 7.68
N LEU A 222 16.55 -25.88 6.74
CA LEU A 222 15.43 -26.16 5.84
C LEU A 222 14.20 -26.69 6.62
N PRO A 223 12.97 -26.28 6.24
CA PRO A 223 11.74 -26.71 6.90
C PRO A 223 11.47 -28.22 6.78
N ARG A 224 10.84 -28.80 7.81
CA ARG A 224 10.52 -30.23 7.87
C ARG A 224 9.04 -30.48 8.17
N SER A 225 8.46 -31.46 7.51
CA SER A 225 7.09 -31.94 7.74
C SER A 225 7.13 -33.37 8.24
N ASN A 226 6.15 -33.74 9.07
CA ASN A 226 5.89 -35.12 9.49
C ASN A 226 5.17 -35.93 8.40
N THR A 227 4.85 -35.30 7.26
CA THR A 227 4.16 -35.86 6.11
C THR A 227 5.08 -35.80 4.88
N PRO A 228 5.27 -36.90 4.13
CA PRO A 228 6.00 -36.82 2.86
C PRO A 228 5.23 -35.97 1.83
N PRO A 229 5.91 -35.42 0.81
CA PRO A 229 5.24 -34.72 -0.29
C PRO A 229 4.14 -35.56 -0.94
N SER A 230 3.07 -34.89 -1.37
CA SER A 230 1.90 -35.53 -1.97
C SER A 230 2.25 -36.17 -3.31
N THR A 231 1.52 -37.22 -3.70
CA THR A 231 1.62 -37.75 -5.06
C THR A 231 1.07 -36.73 -6.07
N PRO A 232 1.80 -36.38 -7.14
CA PRO A 232 1.29 -35.53 -8.23
C PRO A 232 -0.03 -36.06 -8.81
N ARG A 233 -0.92 -35.16 -9.23
CA ARG A 233 -2.21 -35.51 -9.85
C ARG A 233 -2.50 -34.59 -11.04
N ALA A 234 -2.56 -35.16 -12.23
CA ALA A 234 -2.97 -34.43 -13.42
C ALA A 234 -4.46 -34.09 -13.36
N ILE A 235 -4.83 -32.86 -13.71
CA ILE A 235 -6.22 -32.49 -13.99
C ILE A 235 -6.57 -32.81 -15.45
N PRO A 236 -7.81 -33.20 -15.77
CA PRO A 236 -8.23 -33.49 -17.13
C PRO A 236 -7.94 -32.33 -18.09
N VAL A 237 -7.36 -32.63 -19.25
CA VAL A 237 -7.18 -31.64 -20.32
C VAL A 237 -8.55 -31.36 -20.94
N VAL A 238 -9.05 -30.13 -20.78
CA VAL A 238 -10.24 -29.65 -21.48
C VAL A 238 -9.82 -29.24 -22.90
N PRO A 239 -10.38 -29.85 -23.96
CA PRO A 239 -10.08 -29.43 -25.33
C PRO A 239 -10.51 -27.98 -25.56
N GLN A 240 -9.59 -27.13 -26.00
CA GLN A 240 -9.88 -25.75 -26.38
C GLN A 240 -9.85 -25.60 -27.91
N PRO A 241 -10.71 -24.74 -28.50
CA PRO A 241 -10.57 -24.30 -29.88
C PRO A 241 -9.20 -23.66 -30.12
N ALA A 242 -8.65 -23.83 -31.33
CA ALA A 242 -7.39 -23.20 -31.74
C ALA A 242 -7.47 -21.67 -31.73
N LEU A 243 -8.65 -21.12 -32.03
CA LEU A 243 -8.97 -19.69 -31.97
C LEU A 243 -10.33 -19.52 -31.28
N VAL A 244 -10.40 -18.64 -30.29
CA VAL A 244 -11.63 -18.23 -29.60
C VAL A 244 -11.86 -16.74 -29.87
N PRO A 245 -12.97 -16.33 -30.51
CA PRO A 245 -13.23 -14.91 -30.76
C PRO A 245 -13.32 -14.12 -29.46
N VAL A 246 -12.61 -12.99 -29.38
CA VAL A 246 -12.63 -12.08 -28.21
C VAL A 246 -13.10 -10.67 -28.56
N ALA A 247 -12.85 -10.20 -29.79
CA ALA A 247 -13.39 -8.96 -30.33
C ALA A 247 -13.50 -9.05 -31.87
N SER A 248 -14.07 -8.02 -32.50
CA SER A 248 -14.08 -7.93 -33.97
C SER A 248 -12.64 -7.93 -34.51
N GLY A 249 -12.31 -8.91 -35.36
CA GLY A 249 -10.96 -9.06 -35.90
C GLY A 249 -9.91 -9.53 -34.88
N GLN A 250 -10.31 -10.04 -33.70
CA GLN A 250 -9.39 -10.56 -32.68
C GLN A 250 -9.84 -11.90 -32.10
N TRP A 251 -8.91 -12.86 -32.04
CA TRP A 251 -9.14 -14.20 -31.49
C TRP A 251 -8.03 -14.58 -30.53
N GLN A 252 -8.38 -15.04 -29.32
CA GLN A 252 -7.44 -15.68 -28.40
C GLN A 252 -6.95 -17.00 -29.01
N VAL A 253 -5.63 -17.16 -29.14
CA VAL A 253 -5.00 -18.40 -29.59
C VAL A 253 -5.03 -19.41 -28.43
N GLY A 254 -5.61 -20.58 -28.69
CA GLY A 254 -5.71 -21.70 -27.75
C GLY A 254 -4.91 -22.92 -28.21
N GLY A 255 -5.13 -24.07 -27.56
CA GLY A 255 -4.51 -25.34 -27.96
C GLY A 255 -2.99 -25.42 -27.73
N TRP A 256 -2.44 -24.56 -26.87
CA TRP A 256 -1.01 -24.49 -26.58
C TRP A 256 -0.44 -25.80 -26.03
N LYS A 257 0.78 -26.11 -26.47
CA LYS A 257 1.62 -27.18 -25.95
C LYS A 257 2.93 -26.63 -25.42
N LEU A 258 3.49 -27.25 -24.38
CA LEU A 258 4.73 -26.90 -23.70
C LEU A 258 5.71 -28.08 -23.74
N ILE A 259 6.99 -27.80 -23.94
CA ILE A 259 8.08 -28.73 -23.58
C ILE A 259 9.27 -27.94 -23.01
N PRO A 260 9.96 -28.43 -21.97
CA PRO A 260 11.28 -27.94 -21.60
C PRO A 260 12.25 -28.06 -22.78
N ALA A 261 13.03 -27.01 -23.06
CA ALA A 261 14.02 -27.05 -24.13
C ALA A 261 15.07 -28.17 -23.96
N PRO A 262 15.55 -28.50 -22.74
CA PRO A 262 16.44 -29.65 -22.53
C PRO A 262 15.83 -31.00 -22.96
N ASP A 263 14.53 -31.21 -22.74
CA ASP A 263 13.82 -32.46 -23.06
C ASP A 263 13.51 -32.62 -24.56
N LEU A 264 13.51 -31.51 -25.29
CA LEU A 264 13.44 -31.49 -26.74
C LEU A 264 14.81 -31.79 -27.38
N GLY A 265 15.89 -31.35 -26.73
CA GLY A 265 17.25 -31.36 -27.26
C GLY A 265 17.48 -30.23 -28.29
N PRO A 266 18.61 -30.28 -29.04
CA PRO A 266 18.87 -29.32 -30.11
C PRO A 266 17.78 -29.38 -31.18
N ALA A 267 17.05 -28.28 -31.35
CA ALA A 267 15.96 -28.16 -32.31
C ALA A 267 16.16 -26.90 -33.17
N ASP A 268 15.80 -27.00 -34.45
CA ASP A 268 15.70 -25.83 -35.34
C ASP A 268 14.38 -25.07 -35.05
N PRO A 269 14.43 -23.81 -34.58
CA PRO A 269 13.24 -22.99 -34.35
C PRO A 269 12.34 -22.83 -35.58
N ALA A 270 12.93 -22.80 -36.78
CA ALA A 270 12.20 -22.71 -38.03
C ALA A 270 11.47 -24.03 -38.36
N ALA A 271 12.03 -25.18 -37.98
CA ALA A 271 11.32 -26.45 -38.07
C ALA A 271 10.17 -26.56 -37.05
N LEU A 272 10.38 -26.10 -35.80
CA LEU A 272 9.35 -26.17 -34.74
C LEU A 272 8.08 -25.37 -35.07
N SER A 273 8.25 -24.24 -35.76
CA SER A 273 7.18 -23.36 -36.23
C SER A 273 6.58 -23.78 -37.58
N ARG A 274 6.71 -25.05 -37.99
CA ARG A 274 6.05 -25.64 -39.17
C ARG A 274 5.12 -26.79 -38.78
N SER A 275 4.26 -27.19 -39.71
CA SER A 275 3.39 -28.37 -39.58
C SER A 275 4.21 -29.68 -39.58
N GLY A 276 3.63 -30.76 -39.07
CA GLY A 276 4.26 -32.10 -39.08
C GLY A 276 5.31 -32.38 -38.00
N VAL A 277 5.55 -31.44 -37.06
CA VAL A 277 6.41 -31.65 -35.89
C VAL A 277 5.75 -32.65 -34.93
N ASP A 278 6.50 -33.68 -34.51
CA ASP A 278 6.03 -34.59 -33.46
C ASP A 278 5.88 -33.85 -32.12
N THR A 279 4.66 -33.88 -31.59
CA THR A 279 4.29 -33.26 -30.31
C THR A 279 3.73 -34.28 -29.30
N ALA A 280 4.00 -35.58 -29.48
CA ALA A 280 3.53 -36.63 -28.59
C ALA A 280 4.08 -36.52 -27.16
N ARG A 281 5.33 -36.02 -27.01
CA ARG A 281 5.98 -35.78 -25.72
C ARG A 281 5.67 -34.40 -25.09
N TRP A 282 4.90 -33.55 -25.76
CA TRP A 282 4.63 -32.18 -25.29
C TRP A 282 3.43 -32.16 -24.35
N LEU A 283 3.55 -31.40 -23.27
CA LEU A 283 2.49 -31.16 -22.30
C LEU A 283 1.40 -30.25 -22.90
N ALA A 284 0.13 -30.53 -22.65
CA ALA A 284 -0.93 -29.55 -22.91
C ALA A 284 -0.77 -28.37 -21.94
N ALA A 285 -0.53 -27.17 -22.47
CA ALA A 285 -0.14 -26.01 -21.70
C ALA A 285 -1.33 -25.18 -21.21
N ARG A 286 -1.17 -24.56 -20.03
CA ARG A 286 -2.05 -23.50 -19.56
C ARG A 286 -1.53 -22.16 -20.10
N VAL A 287 -2.36 -21.47 -20.89
CA VAL A 287 -2.12 -20.11 -21.38
C VAL A 287 -3.47 -19.38 -21.38
N PRO A 288 -3.64 -18.24 -20.69
CA PRO A 288 -2.68 -17.57 -19.80
C PRO A 288 -2.21 -18.47 -18.64
N GLY A 289 -0.91 -18.45 -18.33
CA GLY A 289 -0.33 -19.14 -17.17
C GLY A 289 1.16 -19.44 -17.29
N THR A 290 1.74 -19.98 -16.21
CA THR A 290 3.19 -20.25 -16.10
C THR A 290 3.56 -21.69 -16.47
N VAL A 291 4.86 -21.95 -16.54
CA VAL A 291 5.45 -23.29 -16.67
C VAL A 291 5.05 -24.17 -15.48
N LEU A 292 5.22 -23.68 -14.26
CA LEU A 292 4.89 -24.41 -13.03
C LEU A 292 3.39 -24.76 -12.97
N ALA A 293 2.53 -23.79 -13.27
CA ALA A 293 1.09 -24.01 -13.36
C ALA A 293 0.75 -25.15 -14.36
N THR A 294 1.39 -25.17 -15.53
CA THR A 294 1.24 -26.25 -16.51
C THR A 294 1.74 -27.60 -15.98
N MET A 295 2.90 -27.64 -15.31
CA MET A 295 3.49 -28.89 -14.82
C MET A 295 2.71 -29.50 -13.65
N VAL A 296 2.14 -28.67 -12.77
CA VAL A 296 1.19 -29.11 -11.72
C VAL A 296 -0.10 -29.63 -12.37
N ASP A 297 -0.72 -28.87 -13.29
CA ASP A 297 -1.94 -29.27 -14.03
C ASP A 297 -1.78 -30.60 -14.78
N ARG A 298 -0.56 -30.95 -15.20
CA ARG A 298 -0.25 -32.21 -15.91
C ARG A 298 0.29 -33.31 -15.00
N GLY A 299 0.32 -33.10 -13.69
CA GLY A 299 0.71 -34.12 -12.70
C GLY A 299 2.19 -34.50 -12.76
N ILE A 300 3.05 -33.58 -13.22
CA ILE A 300 4.51 -33.74 -13.13
C ILE A 300 4.97 -33.45 -11.69
N TYR A 301 4.38 -32.42 -11.07
CA TYR A 301 4.67 -31.98 -9.71
C TYR A 301 3.41 -32.01 -8.83
N PRO A 302 3.55 -32.16 -7.51
CA PRO A 302 2.44 -31.98 -6.59
C PRO A 302 2.06 -30.49 -6.48
N ASP A 303 0.85 -30.22 -6.01
CA ASP A 303 0.40 -28.83 -5.80
C ASP A 303 1.27 -28.14 -4.72
N PRO A 304 2.05 -27.11 -5.05
CA PRO A 304 2.95 -26.45 -4.10
C PRO A 304 2.22 -25.75 -2.95
N TYR A 305 0.89 -25.54 -3.07
CA TYR A 305 0.06 -24.90 -2.05
C TYR A 305 -0.27 -25.83 -0.86
N TYR A 306 0.11 -27.11 -0.91
CA TYR A 306 -0.17 -28.07 0.15
C TYR A 306 1.10 -28.53 0.89
N GLY A 307 1.22 -28.14 2.16
CA GLY A 307 2.32 -28.47 3.04
C GLY A 307 3.67 -28.02 2.47
N LEU A 308 4.66 -28.90 2.55
CA LEU A 308 5.99 -28.63 1.98
C LEU A 308 6.16 -29.17 0.55
N ASN A 309 5.07 -29.34 -0.20
CA ASN A 309 5.12 -29.82 -1.59
C ASN A 309 6.00 -28.94 -2.49
N ASN A 310 6.10 -27.63 -2.23
CA ASN A 310 6.97 -26.72 -3.00
C ASN A 310 8.46 -27.11 -2.95
N LEU A 311 8.91 -27.84 -1.92
CA LEU A 311 10.29 -28.36 -1.82
C LEU A 311 10.55 -29.59 -2.72
N ALA A 312 9.50 -30.25 -3.21
CA ALA A 312 9.60 -31.40 -4.10
C ALA A 312 9.75 -31.01 -5.58
N ILE A 313 9.83 -29.70 -5.88
CA ILE A 313 9.82 -29.13 -7.21
C ILE A 313 11.19 -28.45 -7.46
N PRO A 314 11.91 -28.78 -8.54
CA PRO A 314 13.31 -28.40 -8.68
C PRO A 314 13.49 -26.95 -9.16
N GLU A 315 14.47 -26.25 -8.57
CA GLU A 315 14.93 -24.91 -8.97
C GLU A 315 15.49 -24.81 -10.40
N SER A 316 15.64 -25.94 -11.12
CA SER A 316 15.97 -25.91 -12.55
C SER A 316 14.86 -25.27 -13.38
N LEU A 317 13.62 -25.23 -12.86
CA LEU A 317 12.49 -24.62 -13.57
C LEU A 317 12.73 -23.13 -13.93
N ALA A 318 13.40 -22.38 -13.06
CA ALA A 318 13.78 -20.99 -13.28
C ALA A 318 15.10 -20.80 -14.05
N ARG A 319 15.75 -21.88 -14.53
CA ARG A 319 17.13 -21.84 -15.08
C ARG A 319 17.27 -22.50 -16.45
N GLN A 320 16.17 -22.69 -17.16
CA GLN A 320 16.13 -23.36 -18.46
C GLN A 320 15.04 -22.75 -19.35
N ASP A 321 15.22 -22.86 -20.67
CA ASP A 321 14.23 -22.37 -21.63
C ASP A 321 13.07 -23.35 -21.83
N TYR A 322 11.98 -22.83 -22.39
CA TYR A 322 10.75 -23.56 -22.70
C TYR A 322 10.29 -23.28 -24.11
N TRP A 323 9.83 -24.33 -24.80
CA TRP A 323 9.15 -24.19 -26.08
C TRP A 323 7.64 -24.27 -25.88
N TYR A 324 6.94 -23.20 -26.24
CA TYR A 324 5.50 -23.19 -26.43
C TYR A 324 5.18 -23.33 -27.93
N ARG A 325 4.19 -24.15 -28.28
CA ARG A 325 3.72 -24.31 -29.67
C ARG A 325 2.20 -24.34 -29.74
N ALA A 326 1.63 -23.64 -30.71
CA ALA A 326 0.22 -23.74 -31.07
C ALA A 326 0.06 -23.73 -32.59
N SER A 327 -1.11 -24.13 -33.08
CA SER A 327 -1.46 -24.02 -34.49
C SER A 327 -2.93 -23.67 -34.69
N PHE A 328 -3.21 -22.98 -35.78
CA PHE A 328 -4.54 -22.49 -36.14
C PHE A 328 -4.70 -22.38 -37.65
N THR A 329 -5.93 -22.28 -38.14
CA THR A 329 -6.23 -21.88 -39.52
C THR A 329 -6.73 -20.44 -39.50
N VAL A 330 -6.33 -19.62 -40.47
CA VAL A 330 -6.81 -18.23 -40.58
C VAL A 330 -8.33 -18.23 -40.78
N PRO A 331 -9.12 -17.51 -39.95
CA PRO A 331 -10.57 -17.41 -40.13
C PRO A 331 -10.94 -16.78 -41.48
N PRO A 332 -12.03 -17.19 -42.16
CA PRO A 332 -12.45 -16.60 -43.43
C PRO A 332 -12.63 -15.06 -43.38
N GLU A 333 -13.11 -14.54 -42.25
CA GLU A 333 -13.31 -13.11 -41.97
C GLU A 333 -12.00 -12.33 -41.72
N ALA A 334 -10.87 -13.03 -41.61
CA ALA A 334 -9.51 -12.48 -41.57
C ALA A 334 -8.78 -12.59 -42.93
N SER A 335 -9.41 -13.22 -43.95
CA SER A 335 -8.83 -13.34 -45.28
C SER A 335 -8.58 -11.97 -45.93
N GLY A 336 -7.42 -11.80 -46.56
CA GLY A 336 -7.01 -10.54 -47.20
C GLY A 336 -6.64 -9.39 -46.25
N LYS A 337 -6.69 -9.60 -44.93
CA LYS A 337 -6.30 -8.59 -43.91
C LYS A 337 -4.83 -8.73 -43.53
N ALA A 338 -4.26 -7.66 -42.98
CA ALA A 338 -2.96 -7.68 -42.34
C ALA A 338 -3.06 -8.40 -40.99
N LEU A 339 -2.28 -9.48 -40.82
CA LEU A 339 -2.32 -10.32 -39.62
C LEU A 339 -1.13 -10.04 -38.70
N ALA A 340 -1.38 -10.13 -37.39
CA ALA A 340 -0.34 -10.14 -36.37
C ALA A 340 -0.70 -11.03 -35.19
N LEU A 341 0.31 -11.56 -34.49
CA LEU A 341 0.13 -12.09 -33.14
C LEU A 341 0.46 -10.99 -32.12
N ARG A 342 -0.51 -10.66 -31.26
CA ARG A 342 -0.33 -9.83 -30.08
C ARG A 342 -0.09 -10.72 -28.87
N PHE A 343 0.92 -10.40 -28.08
CA PHE A 343 1.26 -11.04 -26.81
C PHE A 343 0.91 -10.06 -25.70
N ASP A 344 0.02 -10.45 -24.78
CA ASP A 344 -0.46 -9.52 -23.74
C ASP A 344 0.45 -9.45 -22.50
N GLY A 345 1.46 -10.33 -22.43
CA GLY A 345 2.47 -10.39 -21.38
C GLY A 345 3.22 -11.74 -21.38
N VAL A 346 4.56 -11.71 -21.34
CA VAL A 346 5.42 -12.90 -21.31
C VAL A 346 6.51 -12.70 -20.27
N ASN A 347 6.67 -13.65 -19.36
CA ASN A 347 7.76 -13.61 -18.38
C ASN A 347 8.81 -14.67 -18.78
N TYR A 348 10.06 -14.33 -19.10
CA TYR A 348 10.66 -13.00 -19.08
C TYR A 348 11.14 -12.50 -20.45
N ALA A 349 11.78 -13.36 -21.23
CA ALA A 349 12.16 -13.07 -22.61
C ALA A 349 11.56 -14.12 -23.55
N ALA A 350 11.27 -13.72 -24.79
CA ALA A 350 10.75 -14.63 -25.80
C ALA A 350 11.32 -14.40 -27.20
N GLU A 351 11.58 -15.49 -27.91
CA GLU A 351 11.80 -15.51 -29.37
C GLU A 351 10.57 -16.08 -30.07
N ILE A 352 10.00 -15.35 -31.03
CA ILE A 352 8.75 -15.70 -31.69
C ILE A 352 9.05 -16.17 -33.12
N TRP A 353 8.58 -17.38 -33.45
CA TRP A 353 8.74 -18.01 -34.76
C TRP A 353 7.37 -18.43 -35.30
N ILE A 354 7.08 -18.09 -36.56
CA ILE A 354 5.78 -18.33 -37.20
C ILE A 354 6.04 -18.88 -38.61
N ASN A 355 5.41 -20.01 -38.96
CA ASN A 355 5.49 -20.67 -40.27
C ASN A 355 6.93 -20.98 -40.76
N GLY A 356 7.91 -21.04 -39.85
CA GLY A 356 9.33 -21.23 -40.16
C GLY A 356 10.15 -19.95 -40.36
N GLU A 357 9.60 -18.77 -40.05
CA GLU A 357 10.29 -17.48 -40.06
C GLU A 357 10.38 -16.89 -38.64
N ARG A 358 11.47 -16.16 -38.34
CA ARG A 358 11.63 -15.46 -37.05
C ARG A 358 10.88 -14.14 -37.09
N ALA A 359 9.72 -14.09 -36.43
CA ALA A 359 8.86 -12.90 -36.42
C ALA A 359 9.38 -11.79 -35.50
N GLY A 360 10.12 -12.14 -34.43
CA GLY A 360 10.76 -11.15 -33.55
C GLY A 360 11.14 -11.70 -32.19
N ALA A 361 11.33 -10.79 -31.23
CA ALA A 361 11.56 -11.09 -29.82
C ALA A 361 10.96 -10.01 -28.92
N MET A 362 10.70 -10.34 -27.65
CA MET A 362 10.30 -9.40 -26.59
C MET A 362 10.97 -9.75 -25.25
N LYS A 363 11.00 -8.78 -24.32
CA LYS A 363 11.59 -8.90 -22.98
C LYS A 363 10.80 -8.02 -21.98
N GLY A 364 10.74 -8.43 -20.73
CA GLY A 364 10.03 -7.74 -19.64
C GLY A 364 8.60 -8.26 -19.50
N ALA A 365 8.16 -8.47 -18.26
CA ALA A 365 6.94 -9.24 -18.00
C ALA A 365 5.65 -8.54 -18.46
N PHE A 366 5.61 -7.20 -18.51
CA PHE A 366 4.35 -6.43 -18.52
C PHE A 366 4.04 -5.72 -19.85
N ALA A 367 5.02 -5.57 -20.74
CA ALA A 367 4.84 -4.98 -22.06
C ALA A 367 4.12 -5.93 -23.03
N ARG A 368 3.19 -5.38 -23.83
CA ARG A 368 2.63 -6.09 -24.98
C ARG A 368 3.63 -6.20 -26.13
N GLY A 369 3.70 -7.38 -26.74
CA GLY A 369 4.40 -7.62 -28.02
C GLY A 369 3.42 -7.67 -29.18
N ARG A 370 3.82 -7.23 -30.39
CA ARG A 370 3.00 -7.38 -31.61
C ARG A 370 3.87 -7.72 -32.82
N PHE A 371 3.64 -8.89 -33.41
CA PHE A 371 4.47 -9.43 -34.49
C PHE A 371 3.59 -9.72 -35.72
N ALA A 372 3.79 -8.95 -36.79
CA ALA A 372 3.12 -9.18 -38.08
C ALA A 372 3.73 -10.41 -38.77
N PHE A 373 2.92 -11.15 -39.53
CA PHE A 373 3.38 -12.34 -40.26
C PHE A 373 2.59 -12.57 -41.54
N THR A 374 3.20 -13.29 -42.49
CA THR A 374 2.53 -13.76 -43.70
C THR A 374 1.84 -15.10 -43.43
N PRO A 375 0.52 -15.22 -43.58
CA PRO A 375 -0.15 -16.50 -43.38
C PRO A 375 0.13 -17.48 -44.52
N VAL A 376 0.21 -18.77 -44.19
CA VAL A 376 0.22 -19.87 -45.16
C VAL A 376 -1.19 -20.44 -45.34
N ALA A 377 -1.43 -21.12 -46.46
CA ALA A 377 -2.69 -21.81 -46.70
C ALA A 377 -2.84 -23.02 -45.77
N GLY A 378 -3.98 -23.12 -45.07
CA GLY A 378 -4.25 -24.19 -44.10
C GLY A 378 -3.66 -23.91 -42.71
N GLU A 379 -2.94 -24.88 -42.15
CA GLU A 379 -2.38 -24.78 -40.80
C GLU A 379 -1.23 -23.75 -40.74
N ASN A 380 -1.42 -22.73 -39.92
CA ASN A 380 -0.40 -21.79 -39.50
C ASN A 380 0.10 -22.23 -38.12
N VAL A 381 1.42 -22.20 -37.91
CA VAL A 381 2.06 -22.72 -36.71
C VAL A 381 2.94 -21.65 -36.08
N VAL A 382 2.78 -21.47 -34.77
CA VAL A 382 3.62 -20.61 -33.95
C VAL A 382 4.44 -21.46 -32.97
N ALA A 383 5.74 -21.19 -32.88
CA ALA A 383 6.62 -21.70 -31.84
C ALA A 383 7.30 -20.53 -31.14
N ILE A 384 7.33 -20.56 -29.81
CA ILE A 384 7.91 -19.51 -28.97
C ILE A 384 8.91 -20.16 -28.03
N ARG A 385 10.15 -19.68 -28.04
CA ARG A 385 11.12 -19.98 -26.98
C ARG A 385 10.94 -18.95 -25.88
N VAL A 386 10.53 -19.36 -24.70
CA VAL A 386 10.43 -18.50 -23.51
C VAL A 386 11.62 -18.80 -22.60
N SER A 387 12.33 -17.75 -22.20
CA SER A 387 13.47 -17.80 -21.28
C SER A 387 13.07 -17.14 -19.94
N PRO A 388 13.46 -17.73 -18.80
CA PRO A 388 13.35 -17.09 -17.47
C PRO A 388 14.12 -15.77 -17.37
N PRO A 389 13.91 -14.99 -16.29
CA PRO A 389 14.84 -13.94 -15.87
C PRO A 389 16.26 -14.51 -15.72
N PRO A 390 17.31 -13.85 -16.25
CA PRO A 390 18.68 -14.38 -16.21
C PRO A 390 19.30 -14.45 -14.80
N HIS A 391 18.78 -13.70 -13.83
CA HIS A 391 19.23 -13.67 -12.44
C HIS A 391 18.12 -14.15 -11.47
N PRO A 392 17.64 -15.41 -11.54
CA PRO A 392 16.48 -15.88 -10.76
C PRO A 392 16.74 -16.06 -9.26
N GLY A 393 17.91 -15.63 -8.76
CA GLY A 393 18.30 -15.68 -7.35
C GLY A 393 18.43 -17.07 -6.75
N ILE A 394 18.43 -17.16 -5.42
CA ILE A 394 18.32 -18.41 -4.65
C ILE A 394 17.27 -18.14 -3.55
N PRO A 395 16.20 -18.95 -3.48
CA PRO A 395 15.14 -18.70 -2.51
C PRO A 395 15.58 -19.11 -1.11
N HIS A 396 15.18 -18.32 -0.12
CA HIS A 396 15.25 -18.73 1.28
C HIS A 396 14.06 -19.62 1.61
N GLU A 397 14.31 -20.85 2.03
CA GLU A 397 13.27 -21.77 2.48
C GLU A 397 12.97 -21.52 3.95
N GLN A 398 11.85 -20.84 4.18
CA GLN A 398 11.46 -20.37 5.49
C GLN A 398 11.23 -21.53 6.48
N SER A 399 11.59 -21.36 7.75
CA SER A 399 11.33 -22.36 8.79
C SER A 399 11.32 -21.74 10.18
N VAL A 400 10.99 -22.50 11.22
CA VAL A 400 11.09 -22.02 12.62
C VAL A 400 12.54 -21.68 13.00
N LYS A 401 13.53 -22.33 12.38
CA LYS A 401 14.96 -22.09 12.65
C LYS A 401 15.62 -21.10 11.70
N GLY A 402 15.27 -21.16 10.41
CA GLY A 402 15.80 -20.28 9.37
C GLY A 402 15.13 -18.90 9.37
N GLY A 403 13.96 -18.75 10.01
CA GLY A 403 13.16 -17.53 9.94
C GLY A 403 12.59 -17.30 8.54
N VAL A 404 12.20 -16.06 8.26
CA VAL A 404 11.61 -15.62 6.98
C VAL A 404 12.64 -15.45 5.85
N GLY A 405 13.91 -15.24 6.19
CA GLY A 405 14.93 -14.81 5.23
C GLY A 405 14.84 -13.33 4.89
N ASP A 406 15.60 -12.93 3.87
CA ASP A 406 15.55 -11.58 3.31
C ASP A 406 14.53 -11.49 2.16
N ASN A 407 13.82 -10.37 2.07
CA ASN A 407 12.75 -10.12 1.11
C ASN A 407 13.28 -9.89 -0.32
N GLY A 408 13.26 -10.92 -1.17
CA GLY A 408 13.75 -10.89 -2.55
C GLY A 408 15.29 -10.81 -2.68
N GLY A 409 15.79 -10.61 -3.90
CA GLY A 409 17.24 -10.52 -4.14
C GLY A 409 17.61 -10.22 -5.59
N GLN A 410 18.47 -11.08 -6.16
CA GLN A 410 19.04 -10.92 -7.50
C GLN A 410 17.99 -10.74 -8.61
N LEU A 411 16.77 -11.24 -8.43
CA LEU A 411 15.68 -11.09 -9.41
C LEU A 411 15.27 -9.63 -9.63
N ALA A 412 15.56 -8.72 -8.70
CA ALA A 412 15.31 -7.29 -8.86
C ALA A 412 16.18 -6.63 -9.96
N ILE A 413 17.35 -7.21 -10.28
CA ILE A 413 18.22 -6.77 -11.39
C ILE A 413 17.47 -6.85 -12.73
N ASP A 414 16.62 -7.88 -12.87
CA ASP A 414 15.84 -8.18 -14.07
C ASP A 414 14.51 -7.41 -14.13
N GLY A 415 14.29 -6.45 -13.22
CA GLY A 415 13.12 -5.56 -13.27
C GLY A 415 12.95 -4.97 -14.69
N PRO A 416 11.77 -5.10 -15.33
CA PRO A 416 10.47 -5.34 -14.70
C PRO A 416 10.03 -6.82 -14.72
N THR A 417 9.85 -7.40 -13.54
CA THR A 417 9.40 -8.79 -13.31
C THR A 417 8.75 -8.95 -11.93
N PHE A 418 8.24 -10.13 -11.60
CA PHE A 418 7.61 -10.46 -10.31
C PHE A 418 8.66 -10.76 -9.22
N VAL A 419 9.35 -9.72 -8.72
CA VAL A 419 10.50 -9.85 -7.79
C VAL A 419 10.20 -10.72 -6.56
N ALA A 420 8.98 -10.64 -6.00
CA ALA A 420 8.58 -11.44 -4.84
C ALA A 420 8.61 -12.97 -5.08
N THR A 421 8.68 -13.43 -6.33
CA THR A 421 8.76 -14.87 -6.66
C THR A 421 10.11 -15.50 -6.32
N GLU A 422 11.15 -14.71 -6.02
CA GLU A 422 12.38 -15.22 -5.40
C GLU A 422 12.15 -15.66 -3.94
N GLY A 423 11.12 -15.10 -3.27
CA GLY A 423 10.76 -15.31 -1.88
C GLY A 423 10.60 -13.97 -1.14
N TRP A 424 9.65 -13.92 -0.21
CA TRP A 424 9.32 -12.74 0.59
C TRP A 424 8.67 -13.17 1.92
N ASP A 425 8.48 -12.25 2.86
CA ASP A 425 7.86 -12.50 4.17
C ASP A 425 6.35 -12.87 4.17
N TRP A 426 5.72 -12.99 2.99
CA TRP A 426 4.35 -13.48 2.77
C TRP A 426 4.20 -14.50 1.62
N ILE A 427 5.31 -14.97 1.03
CA ILE A 427 5.31 -15.92 -0.10
C ILE A 427 6.66 -16.65 -0.21
N PRO A 428 6.72 -17.98 -0.37
CA PRO A 428 7.96 -18.70 -0.59
C PRO A 428 8.49 -18.50 -2.02
N GLY A 429 9.72 -18.93 -2.28
CA GLY A 429 10.26 -18.96 -3.64
C GLY A 429 9.42 -19.82 -4.58
N ILE A 430 8.95 -19.22 -5.68
CA ILE A 430 8.16 -19.88 -6.72
C ILE A 430 9.13 -20.45 -7.78
N ARG A 431 9.08 -21.76 -8.02
CA ARG A 431 10.17 -22.52 -8.66
C ARG A 431 10.48 -22.18 -10.11
N ASP A 432 9.56 -21.56 -10.84
CA ASP A 432 9.76 -21.05 -12.19
C ASP A 432 9.91 -19.52 -12.25
N ARG A 433 9.88 -18.82 -11.11
CA ARG A 433 9.79 -17.34 -11.01
C ARG A 433 8.67 -16.74 -11.88
N ASN A 434 7.53 -17.45 -11.97
CA ASN A 434 6.41 -17.18 -12.87
C ASN A 434 6.77 -17.12 -14.36
N THR A 435 7.80 -17.85 -14.81
CA THR A 435 8.17 -17.93 -16.24
C THR A 435 7.04 -18.54 -17.07
N GLY A 436 6.70 -17.93 -18.21
CA GLY A 436 5.73 -18.45 -19.16
C GLY A 436 4.94 -17.38 -19.92
N LEU A 437 3.96 -17.84 -20.70
CA LEU A 437 2.95 -16.99 -21.35
C LEU A 437 1.86 -16.64 -20.33
N TRP A 438 2.22 -15.83 -19.34
CA TRP A 438 1.36 -15.52 -18.18
C TRP A 438 0.13 -14.67 -18.52
N GLN A 439 0.13 -13.96 -19.66
CA GLN A 439 -1.08 -13.41 -20.28
C GLN A 439 -1.34 -14.05 -21.65
N GLY A 440 -2.49 -13.70 -22.26
CA GLY A 440 -2.96 -14.28 -23.51
C GLY A 440 -2.12 -13.92 -24.73
N VAL A 441 -2.19 -14.76 -25.76
CA VAL A 441 -1.72 -14.47 -27.12
C VAL A 441 -2.91 -14.40 -28.07
N ALA A 442 -3.11 -13.28 -28.77
CA ALA A 442 -4.23 -13.06 -29.67
C ALA A 442 -3.78 -12.92 -31.14
N LEU A 443 -4.52 -13.53 -32.06
CA LEU A 443 -4.47 -13.21 -33.49
C LEU A 443 -5.28 -11.92 -33.74
N GLU A 444 -4.64 -10.90 -34.32
CA GLU A 444 -5.27 -9.67 -34.79
C GLU A 444 -5.33 -9.64 -36.32
N ALA A 445 -6.46 -9.19 -36.89
CA ALA A 445 -6.65 -9.00 -38.32
C ALA A 445 -7.21 -7.60 -38.64
N THR A 446 -6.37 -6.72 -39.18
CA THR A 446 -6.72 -5.33 -39.53
C THR A 446 -6.65 -5.07 -41.04
N GLY A 447 -7.35 -4.05 -41.51
CA GLY A 447 -7.12 -3.45 -42.83
C GLY A 447 -5.81 -2.64 -42.88
N PRO A 448 -5.69 -1.68 -43.82
CA PRO A 448 -4.44 -0.96 -44.08
C PRO A 448 -4.02 0.03 -42.97
N VAL A 449 -4.90 0.35 -42.02
CA VAL A 449 -4.56 1.12 -40.80
C VAL A 449 -5.06 0.40 -39.54
N ARG A 450 -4.39 0.63 -38.41
CA ARG A 450 -4.85 0.18 -37.08
C ARG A 450 -5.07 1.34 -36.13
N LEU A 451 -5.96 1.17 -35.17
CA LEU A 451 -6.10 2.02 -34.01
C LEU A 451 -4.99 1.71 -32.99
N GLY A 452 -4.48 2.75 -32.34
CA GLY A 452 -3.65 2.65 -31.15
C GLY A 452 -4.49 2.57 -29.89
N ASP A 453 -3.85 2.69 -28.72
CA ASP A 453 -4.57 2.79 -27.46
C ASP A 453 -5.07 4.24 -27.30
N PRO A 454 -6.39 4.47 -27.24
CA PRO A 454 -6.92 5.82 -27.10
C PRO A 454 -6.75 6.34 -25.66
N HIS A 455 -7.01 7.63 -25.49
CA HIS A 455 -7.06 8.29 -24.20
C HIS A 455 -8.37 9.07 -24.09
N VAL A 456 -9.13 8.82 -23.03
CA VAL A 456 -10.36 9.54 -22.69
C VAL A 456 -10.12 10.35 -21.43
N VAL A 457 -10.13 11.68 -21.57
CA VAL A 457 -10.05 12.63 -20.44
C VAL A 457 -11.46 13.13 -20.13
N THR A 458 -11.80 13.22 -18.85
CA THR A 458 -13.07 13.77 -18.38
C THR A 458 -12.80 14.87 -17.35
N ASP A 459 -13.33 16.07 -17.63
CA ASP A 459 -13.16 17.31 -16.87
C ASP A 459 -14.53 17.70 -16.29
N LEU A 460 -14.62 18.00 -14.99
CA LEU A 460 -15.84 18.48 -14.35
C LEU A 460 -15.64 19.90 -13.82
N PRO A 461 -16.65 20.78 -13.90
CA PRO A 461 -16.59 22.13 -13.34
C PRO A 461 -16.77 22.12 -11.81
N LEU A 462 -15.86 21.43 -11.10
CA LEU A 462 -15.91 21.18 -9.66
C LEU A 462 -16.01 22.50 -8.87
N PRO A 463 -16.80 22.52 -7.78
CA PRO A 463 -17.49 21.41 -7.14
C PRO A 463 -18.83 21.02 -7.79
N ARG A 464 -19.22 21.62 -8.92
CA ARG A 464 -20.42 21.19 -9.64
C ARG A 464 -20.14 19.90 -10.40
N THR A 465 -21.17 19.05 -10.47
CA THR A 465 -21.13 17.77 -11.19
C THR A 465 -22.36 17.62 -12.11
N ASP A 466 -22.96 18.75 -12.49
CA ASP A 466 -24.13 18.88 -13.36
C ASP A 466 -23.77 18.82 -14.86
N SER A 467 -22.49 18.91 -15.21
CA SER A 467 -21.96 18.62 -16.54
C SER A 467 -20.54 18.02 -16.46
N ALA A 468 -20.09 17.40 -17.55
CA ALA A 468 -18.69 17.01 -17.74
C ALA A 468 -18.27 17.17 -19.22
N ASP A 469 -17.05 17.64 -19.43
CA ASP A 469 -16.41 17.75 -20.74
C ASP A 469 -15.58 16.48 -21.01
N VAL A 470 -15.80 15.83 -22.16
CA VAL A 470 -15.11 14.59 -22.54
C VAL A 470 -14.21 14.84 -23.76
N THR A 471 -12.92 14.56 -23.64
CA THR A 471 -11.97 14.62 -24.77
C THR A 471 -11.45 13.23 -25.09
N ILE A 472 -11.60 12.81 -26.36
CA ILE A 472 -11.20 11.49 -26.85
C ILE A 472 -10.06 11.67 -27.84
N THR A 473 -8.88 11.16 -27.51
CA THR A 473 -7.69 11.16 -28.36
C THR A 473 -7.37 9.74 -28.82
N VAL A 474 -7.19 9.54 -30.12
CA VAL A 474 -7.06 8.23 -30.76
C VAL A 474 -5.83 8.24 -31.67
N PRO A 475 -4.73 7.56 -31.30
CA PRO A 475 -3.64 7.30 -32.22
C PRO A 475 -4.12 6.37 -33.33
N VAL A 476 -3.71 6.63 -34.57
CA VAL A 476 -3.97 5.78 -35.72
C VAL A 476 -2.65 5.53 -36.45
N ILE A 477 -2.34 4.27 -36.68
CA ILE A 477 -1.07 3.85 -37.25
C ILE A 477 -1.31 3.34 -38.67
N ASN A 478 -0.70 4.03 -39.62
CA ASN A 478 -0.57 3.63 -41.02
C ASN A 478 0.83 2.99 -41.21
N PRO A 479 0.94 1.65 -41.26
CA PRO A 479 2.20 0.94 -41.51
C PRO A 479 2.67 1.03 -42.97
N GLY A 480 1.88 1.60 -43.88
CA GLY A 480 2.23 1.80 -45.28
C GLY A 480 3.20 2.96 -45.50
N SER A 481 3.75 3.04 -46.71
CA SER A 481 4.69 4.10 -47.12
C SER A 481 4.03 5.32 -47.77
N GLN A 482 2.70 5.31 -47.94
CA GLN A 482 1.93 6.38 -48.58
C GLN A 482 0.82 6.91 -47.65
N PRO A 483 0.42 8.19 -47.76
CA PRO A 483 -0.73 8.72 -47.04
C PRO A 483 -2.04 8.07 -47.52
N ILE A 484 -2.95 7.74 -46.59
CA ILE A 484 -4.21 7.03 -46.91
C ILE A 484 -5.43 7.83 -46.41
N PRO A 485 -6.49 8.03 -47.23
CA PRO A 485 -7.76 8.60 -46.78
C PRO A 485 -8.39 7.77 -45.66
N LEU A 486 -8.74 8.43 -44.55
CA LEU A 486 -9.18 7.82 -43.30
C LEU A 486 -10.43 8.53 -42.76
N THR A 487 -11.42 7.75 -42.33
CA THR A 487 -12.49 8.21 -41.42
C THR A 487 -12.39 7.43 -40.12
N VAL A 488 -12.27 8.14 -38.98
CA VAL A 488 -12.42 7.54 -37.64
C VAL A 488 -13.78 7.92 -37.09
N THR A 489 -14.51 6.93 -36.58
CA THR A 489 -15.80 7.09 -35.90
C THR A 489 -15.62 6.75 -34.43
N ALA A 490 -16.16 7.60 -33.54
CA ALA A 490 -16.22 7.37 -32.10
C ALA A 490 -17.69 7.35 -31.65
N LYS A 491 -18.10 6.28 -30.96
CA LYS A 491 -19.43 6.11 -30.38
C LYS A 491 -19.35 5.98 -28.86
N VAL A 492 -20.03 6.86 -28.13
CA VAL A 492 -20.16 6.87 -26.66
C VAL A 492 -21.64 6.89 -26.29
N GLY A 493 -22.18 5.72 -25.92
CA GLY A 493 -23.63 5.57 -25.76
C GLY A 493 -24.37 5.92 -27.06
N GLU A 494 -25.25 6.92 -27.02
CA GLU A 494 -25.97 7.43 -28.19
C GLU A 494 -25.17 8.45 -29.02
N ILE A 495 -24.13 9.06 -28.45
CA ILE A 495 -23.28 10.04 -29.15
C ILE A 495 -22.46 9.29 -30.20
N THR A 496 -22.55 9.71 -31.48
CA THR A 496 -21.72 9.18 -32.57
C THR A 496 -21.09 10.34 -33.33
N LEU A 497 -19.76 10.33 -33.41
CA LEU A 497 -18.94 11.36 -34.05
C LEU A 497 -18.06 10.71 -35.13
N ALA A 498 -17.81 11.42 -36.23
CA ALA A 498 -16.93 10.94 -37.29
C ALA A 498 -16.00 12.06 -37.76
N ARG A 499 -14.73 11.73 -38.00
CA ARG A 499 -13.72 12.67 -38.50
C ARG A 499 -12.96 12.06 -39.67
N THR A 500 -13.02 12.74 -40.81
CA THR A 500 -12.31 12.36 -42.04
C THR A 500 -11.03 13.18 -42.19
N MET A 501 -9.93 12.51 -42.57
CA MET A 501 -8.61 13.11 -42.79
C MET A 501 -7.75 12.21 -43.69
N THR A 502 -6.48 12.54 -43.87
CA THR A 502 -5.48 11.65 -44.48
C THR A 502 -4.47 11.22 -43.43
N ALA A 503 -4.32 9.92 -43.19
CA ALA A 503 -3.31 9.38 -42.29
C ALA A 503 -1.96 9.28 -43.01
N ALA A 504 -0.98 10.06 -42.55
CA ALA A 504 0.40 9.95 -43.05
C ALA A 504 1.03 8.61 -42.63
N PRO A 505 2.09 8.13 -43.33
CA PRO A 505 2.91 7.01 -42.89
C PRO A 505 3.38 7.17 -41.43
N GLY A 506 3.30 6.11 -40.63
CA GLY A 506 3.57 6.16 -39.19
C GLY A 506 2.31 6.42 -38.37
N GLU A 507 2.43 7.23 -37.31
CA GLU A 507 1.34 7.55 -36.39
C GLU A 507 0.73 8.93 -36.69
N THR A 508 -0.59 9.00 -36.71
CA THR A 508 -1.39 10.23 -36.79
C THR A 508 -2.43 10.22 -35.68
N THR A 509 -2.64 11.35 -35.00
CA THR A 509 -3.58 11.45 -33.87
C THR A 509 -4.90 12.10 -34.29
N VAL A 510 -6.01 11.44 -33.95
CA VAL A 510 -7.37 11.97 -34.10
C VAL A 510 -7.89 12.40 -32.74
N THR A 511 -8.37 13.64 -32.61
CA THR A 511 -8.98 14.15 -31.37
C THR A 511 -10.42 14.56 -31.63
N PHE A 512 -11.33 14.15 -30.73
CA PHE A 512 -12.68 14.68 -30.59
C PHE A 512 -12.75 15.40 -29.23
N SER A 513 -13.30 16.61 -29.19
CA SER A 513 -13.37 17.39 -27.95
C SER A 513 -14.60 18.31 -27.94
N PRO A 514 -15.06 18.82 -26.78
CA PRO A 514 -16.27 19.65 -26.69
C PRO A 514 -16.21 20.93 -27.54
N GLN A 515 -15.00 21.43 -27.83
CA GLN A 515 -14.78 22.62 -28.66
C GLN A 515 -15.02 22.38 -30.16
N THR A 516 -14.85 21.14 -30.65
CA THR A 516 -15.17 20.77 -32.04
C THR A 516 -16.43 19.92 -32.17
N ASP A 517 -16.83 19.24 -31.10
CA ASP A 517 -17.87 18.21 -31.06
C ASP A 517 -18.75 18.45 -29.83
N ALA A 518 -19.65 19.44 -29.88
CA ALA A 518 -20.43 19.93 -28.73
C ALA A 518 -21.24 18.84 -27.98
N ALA A 519 -21.52 17.69 -28.61
CA ALA A 519 -22.15 16.54 -27.95
C ALA A 519 -21.28 15.88 -26.87
N LEU A 520 -19.98 16.18 -26.80
CA LEU A 520 -19.07 15.73 -25.74
C LEU A 520 -19.09 16.63 -24.48
N HIS A 521 -19.87 17.71 -24.49
CA HIS A 521 -20.32 18.38 -23.27
C HIS A 521 -21.54 17.64 -22.73
N ILE A 522 -21.33 16.72 -21.79
CA ILE A 522 -22.38 15.83 -21.27
C ILE A 522 -23.06 16.48 -20.07
N ALA A 523 -24.34 16.84 -20.22
CA ALA A 523 -25.16 17.31 -19.10
C ALA A 523 -25.65 16.14 -18.24
N ASN A 524 -25.66 16.33 -16.91
CA ASN A 524 -26.04 15.35 -15.88
C ASN A 524 -25.41 13.96 -16.09
N PRO A 525 -24.06 13.86 -16.18
CA PRO A 525 -23.37 12.60 -16.42
C PRO A 525 -23.61 11.60 -15.29
N ARG A 526 -23.66 10.30 -15.63
CA ARG A 526 -23.60 9.23 -14.63
C ARG A 526 -22.16 9.09 -14.17
N LEU A 527 -21.84 9.72 -13.04
CA LEU A 527 -20.50 9.73 -12.48
C LEU A 527 -20.06 8.33 -12.02
N TRP A 528 -18.78 8.01 -12.19
CA TRP A 528 -18.17 6.90 -11.46
C TRP A 528 -17.83 7.34 -10.03
N TRP A 529 -18.20 6.54 -9.05
CA TRP A 529 -17.86 6.73 -7.64
C TRP A 529 -17.18 5.49 -7.05
N PRO A 530 -16.26 5.68 -6.09
CA PRO A 530 -15.75 4.59 -5.27
C PRO A 530 -16.84 4.01 -4.34
N ASN A 531 -16.63 2.77 -3.92
CA ASN A 531 -17.58 2.02 -3.09
C ASN A 531 -17.97 2.80 -1.81
N GLY A 532 -19.28 2.83 -1.52
CA GLY A 532 -19.88 3.59 -0.44
C GLY A 532 -20.19 5.06 -0.74
N TYR A 533 -19.73 5.63 -1.86
CA TYR A 533 -20.02 7.02 -2.24
C TYR A 533 -21.07 7.14 -3.36
N GLY A 534 -21.24 6.15 -4.23
CA GLY A 534 -22.26 6.15 -5.27
C GLY A 534 -22.12 4.96 -6.22
N ASP A 535 -22.82 5.01 -7.35
CA ASP A 535 -22.70 4.00 -8.39
C ASP A 535 -21.33 4.11 -9.11
N PRO A 536 -20.64 2.99 -9.38
CA PRO A 536 -19.45 2.96 -10.22
C PRO A 536 -19.86 2.97 -11.71
N ALA A 537 -20.48 4.06 -12.16
CA ALA A 537 -21.04 4.12 -13.52
C ALA A 537 -19.97 4.09 -14.62
N LEU A 538 -20.15 3.19 -15.59
CA LEU A 538 -19.26 3.03 -16.74
C LEU A 538 -19.99 3.36 -18.05
N TYR A 539 -19.25 3.98 -18.97
CA TYR A 539 -19.60 4.22 -20.36
C TYR A 539 -18.79 3.29 -21.26
N THR A 540 -19.37 2.89 -22.39
CA THR A 540 -18.65 2.15 -23.44
C THR A 540 -18.30 3.10 -24.58
N LEU A 541 -17.02 3.14 -24.94
CA LEU A 541 -16.51 3.78 -26.14
C LEU A 541 -16.23 2.70 -27.19
N THR A 542 -16.87 2.78 -28.36
CA THR A 542 -16.51 2.03 -29.56
C THR A 542 -15.88 2.97 -30.58
N LEU A 543 -14.67 2.63 -31.00
CA LEU A 543 -13.91 3.30 -32.06
C LEU A 543 -13.88 2.40 -33.29
N SER A 544 -14.06 2.99 -34.47
CA SER A 544 -13.87 2.29 -35.76
C SER A 544 -13.11 3.17 -36.75
N ALA A 545 -12.12 2.59 -37.43
CA ALA A 545 -11.41 3.23 -38.53
C ALA A 545 -11.87 2.62 -39.86
N ALA A 546 -12.19 3.47 -40.83
CA ALA A 546 -12.39 3.10 -42.23
C ALA A 546 -11.35 3.81 -43.10
N ALA A 547 -10.59 3.04 -43.87
CA ALA A 547 -9.58 3.54 -44.80
C ALA A 547 -10.05 3.33 -46.23
N GLU A 548 -9.91 4.34 -47.09
CA GLU A 548 -10.42 4.32 -48.48
C GLU A 548 -11.92 3.96 -48.59
N GLY A 549 -12.69 4.29 -47.54
CA GLY A 549 -14.11 3.94 -47.41
C GLY A 549 -14.40 2.50 -46.97
N GLN A 550 -13.39 1.67 -46.71
CA GLN A 550 -13.53 0.28 -46.25
C GLN A 550 -13.18 0.12 -44.76
N PRO A 551 -13.88 -0.74 -43.99
CA PRO A 551 -13.55 -1.00 -42.58
C PRO A 551 -12.12 -1.54 -42.41
N SER A 552 -11.36 -0.93 -41.49
CA SER A 552 -9.95 -1.28 -41.25
C SER A 552 -9.71 -1.84 -39.86
N ASP A 553 -10.15 -1.16 -38.79
CA ASP A 553 -9.96 -1.62 -37.42
C ASP A 553 -11.11 -1.15 -36.51
N THR A 554 -11.33 -1.84 -35.39
CA THR A 554 -12.35 -1.51 -34.40
C THR A 554 -11.85 -1.85 -33.00
N ARG A 555 -12.00 -0.91 -32.06
CA ARG A 555 -11.63 -1.08 -30.66
C ARG A 555 -12.79 -0.67 -29.76
N THR A 556 -13.04 -1.44 -28.71
CA THR A 556 -14.03 -1.12 -27.67
C THR A 556 -13.35 -1.11 -26.32
N LEU A 557 -13.69 -0.13 -25.48
CA LEU A 557 -13.23 -0.02 -24.10
C LEU A 557 -14.32 0.59 -23.22
N ARG A 558 -14.13 0.51 -21.90
CA ARG A 558 -14.96 1.20 -20.92
C ARG A 558 -14.16 2.33 -20.24
N PHE A 559 -14.88 3.35 -19.81
CA PHE A 559 -14.34 4.44 -18.98
C PHE A 559 -15.43 4.94 -18.04
N GLY A 560 -15.04 5.58 -16.93
CA GLY A 560 -15.95 6.28 -16.03
C GLY A 560 -15.76 7.79 -16.13
N ILE A 561 -16.84 8.56 -16.04
CA ILE A 561 -16.75 10.02 -15.91
C ILE A 561 -16.49 10.33 -14.44
N ARG A 562 -15.24 10.68 -14.11
CA ARG A 562 -14.83 11.08 -12.75
C ARG A 562 -13.51 11.81 -12.73
N GLU A 563 -13.37 12.73 -11.78
CA GLU A 563 -12.17 13.53 -11.56
C GLU A 563 -11.54 13.23 -10.20
N VAL A 564 -10.21 13.32 -10.11
CA VAL A 564 -9.45 13.02 -8.88
C VAL A 564 -8.52 14.17 -8.57
N SER A 565 -8.67 14.72 -7.37
CA SER A 565 -7.78 15.75 -6.82
C SER A 565 -7.20 15.29 -5.48
N TYR A 566 -6.10 15.90 -5.07
CA TYR A 566 -5.27 15.45 -3.94
C TYR A 566 -5.01 16.62 -3.02
N GLU A 567 -5.39 16.52 -1.75
CA GLU A 567 -4.84 17.46 -0.76
C GLU A 567 -3.47 16.95 -0.30
N LEU A 568 -2.44 17.72 -0.64
CA LEU A 568 -1.03 17.40 -0.42
C LEU A 568 -0.37 18.50 0.42
N SER A 569 0.69 18.11 1.11
CA SER A 569 1.68 19.03 1.65
C SER A 569 2.86 19.09 0.70
N LEU A 570 3.12 20.28 0.16
CA LEU A 570 4.17 20.53 -0.82
C LEU A 570 4.99 21.75 -0.42
N PHE A 571 6.31 21.65 -0.56
CA PHE A 571 7.20 22.77 -0.32
C PHE A 571 7.17 23.76 -1.50
N ASP A 572 7.16 25.06 -1.23
CA ASP A 572 7.46 26.07 -2.25
C ASP A 572 8.97 26.31 -2.42
N GLN A 573 9.33 27.14 -3.40
CA GLN A 573 10.69 27.62 -3.67
C GLN A 573 11.28 28.41 -2.48
N ALA A 574 10.46 28.93 -1.57
CA ALA A 574 10.89 29.61 -0.35
C ALA A 574 11.09 28.67 0.85
N GLY A 575 10.89 27.34 0.67
CA GLY A 575 11.09 26.35 1.73
C GLY A 575 9.94 26.25 2.74
N ARG A 576 8.78 26.81 2.43
CA ARG A 576 7.57 26.72 3.27
C ARG A 576 6.75 25.50 2.87
N LEU A 577 6.29 24.73 3.85
CA LEU A 577 5.40 23.59 3.62
C LEU A 577 3.96 24.09 3.51
N ASN A 578 3.44 24.16 2.29
CA ASN A 578 2.07 24.61 2.01
C ASN A 578 1.12 23.42 1.97
N ARG A 579 -0.12 23.62 2.43
CA ARG A 579 -1.21 22.66 2.27
C ARG A 579 -2.09 23.09 1.09
N VAL A 580 -2.12 22.26 0.04
CA VAL A 580 -2.77 22.57 -1.23
C VAL A 580 -3.61 21.40 -1.72
N GLU A 581 -4.71 21.69 -2.39
CA GLU A 581 -5.35 20.77 -3.34
C GLU A 581 -4.61 20.87 -4.68
N VAL A 582 -4.26 19.72 -5.25
CA VAL A 582 -3.70 19.59 -6.60
C VAL A 582 -4.68 18.82 -7.46
N ASP A 583 -5.03 19.38 -8.61
CA ASP A 583 -5.94 18.78 -9.59
C ASP A 583 -5.24 18.61 -10.95
N PRO A 584 -4.72 17.42 -11.29
CA PRO A 584 -3.94 17.24 -12.51
C PRO A 584 -4.74 17.48 -13.80
N THR A 585 -6.06 17.37 -13.79
CA THR A 585 -6.90 17.58 -14.99
C THR A 585 -6.90 19.05 -15.40
N ASP A 586 -7.14 19.96 -14.44
CA ASP A 586 -7.10 21.42 -14.58
C ASP A 586 -5.76 21.98 -15.13
N ALA A 587 -4.68 21.18 -15.03
CA ALA A 587 -3.33 21.63 -15.35
C ALA A 587 -3.14 21.83 -16.85
N ARG A 588 -2.93 23.08 -17.29
CA ARG A 588 -2.71 23.41 -18.71
C ARG A 588 -1.42 22.76 -19.25
N PRO A 589 -1.31 22.47 -20.56
CA PRO A 589 -0.14 21.79 -21.12
C PRO A 589 1.22 22.46 -20.83
N GLY A 590 1.27 23.79 -20.71
CA GLY A 590 2.48 24.54 -20.36
C GLY A 590 2.72 24.75 -18.86
N GLU A 591 1.84 24.25 -17.99
CA GLU A 591 1.93 24.37 -16.53
C GLU A 591 2.48 23.09 -15.86
N ARG A 592 2.68 22.02 -16.65
CA ARG A 592 3.13 20.69 -16.19
C ARG A 592 4.66 20.53 -16.28
N PRO A 593 5.30 19.75 -15.37
CA PRO A 593 4.71 19.13 -14.19
C PRO A 593 4.42 20.17 -13.08
N LEU A 594 3.35 19.95 -12.31
CA LEU A 594 3.00 20.81 -11.17
C LEU A 594 3.90 20.57 -9.95
N ILE A 595 4.31 19.31 -9.76
CA ILE A 595 5.05 18.82 -8.61
C ILE A 595 6.45 18.41 -9.07
N ASP A 596 7.47 18.81 -8.33
CA ASP A 596 8.86 18.43 -8.56
C ASP A 596 9.17 17.14 -7.80
N VAL A 597 9.28 16.04 -8.55
CA VAL A 597 9.50 14.69 -8.00
C VAL A 597 10.97 14.35 -7.79
N ARG A 598 11.90 15.20 -8.24
CA ARG A 598 13.34 14.94 -8.19
C ARG A 598 13.81 14.75 -6.76
N HIS A 599 14.84 13.93 -6.56
CA HIS A 599 15.36 13.67 -5.21
C HIS A 599 15.67 14.95 -4.45
N SER A 600 16.32 15.94 -5.08
CA SER A 600 16.64 17.24 -4.50
C SER A 600 15.44 18.10 -4.10
N ALA A 601 14.26 17.84 -4.66
CA ALA A 601 13.02 18.54 -4.37
C ALA A 601 12.15 17.86 -3.30
N ILE A 602 12.44 16.60 -2.97
CA ILE A 602 11.84 15.89 -1.85
C ILE A 602 12.57 16.33 -0.57
N LYS A 603 11.78 16.73 0.44
CA LYS A 603 12.25 17.38 1.67
C LYS A 603 11.59 16.73 2.89
N GLN A 604 12.36 16.59 3.95
CA GLN A 604 11.93 16.02 5.22
C GLN A 604 11.14 17.06 6.03
N THR A 605 10.06 16.60 6.66
CA THR A 605 9.21 17.34 7.59
C THR A 605 9.28 16.66 8.95
N PRO A 606 8.78 17.27 10.05
CA PRO A 606 8.83 16.66 11.38
C PRO A 606 8.09 15.32 11.51
N LEU A 607 7.12 15.02 10.62
CA LEU A 607 6.25 13.85 10.68
C LEU A 607 6.27 12.96 9.41
N GLY A 608 7.20 13.19 8.49
CA GLY A 608 7.25 12.46 7.22
C GLY A 608 8.00 13.23 6.13
N TRP A 609 7.74 12.94 4.86
CA TRP A 609 8.40 13.61 3.73
C TRP A 609 7.39 14.27 2.79
N ALA A 610 7.82 15.31 2.07
CA ALA A 610 7.01 16.03 1.09
C ALA A 610 7.82 16.39 -0.16
N GLN A 611 7.16 16.36 -1.33
CA GLN A 611 7.68 16.90 -2.57
C GLN A 611 7.64 18.45 -2.57
N SER A 612 8.22 19.08 -3.58
CA SER A 612 8.07 20.53 -3.81
C SER A 612 7.11 20.81 -4.98
N LEU A 613 6.53 22.01 -5.02
CA LEU A 613 5.92 22.53 -6.24
C LEU A 613 7.02 22.95 -7.23
N THR A 614 6.74 22.83 -8.53
CA THR A 614 7.56 23.51 -9.55
C THR A 614 7.24 25.01 -9.59
N PRO A 615 8.11 25.85 -10.18
CA PRO A 615 7.80 27.27 -10.41
C PRO A 615 6.57 27.52 -11.30
N ALA A 616 6.09 26.50 -12.03
CA ALA A 616 4.83 26.52 -12.77
C ALA A 616 3.66 26.10 -11.87
N GLY A 617 3.81 25.04 -11.07
CA GLY A 617 2.83 24.57 -10.11
C GLY A 617 2.41 25.64 -9.10
N GLU A 618 3.34 26.44 -8.57
CA GLU A 618 3.03 27.58 -7.67
C GLU A 618 2.13 28.67 -8.29
N LYS A 619 1.96 28.66 -9.61
CA LYS A 619 1.20 29.67 -10.37
C LYS A 619 0.01 29.08 -11.13
N SER A 620 -0.16 27.76 -11.12
CA SER A 620 -1.22 27.06 -11.85
C SER A 620 -2.54 27.14 -11.09
N ALA A 621 -3.65 27.28 -11.83
CA ALA A 621 -5.00 27.22 -11.27
C ALA A 621 -5.36 25.82 -10.71
N ALA A 622 -4.62 24.79 -11.16
CA ALA A 622 -4.69 23.42 -10.65
C ALA A 622 -4.17 23.25 -9.22
N VAL A 623 -3.46 24.24 -8.66
CA VAL A 623 -2.90 24.20 -7.30
C VAL A 623 -3.59 25.24 -6.44
N ARG A 624 -4.49 24.79 -5.56
CA ARG A 624 -5.38 25.65 -4.75
C ARG A 624 -5.00 25.53 -3.27
N PRO A 625 -4.77 26.62 -2.52
CA PRO A 625 -4.49 26.51 -1.08
C PRO A 625 -5.72 25.98 -0.33
N VAL A 626 -5.51 25.04 0.59
CA VAL A 626 -6.58 24.49 1.45
C VAL A 626 -6.18 24.51 2.92
N ALA A 627 -7.16 24.70 3.81
CA ALA A 627 -6.90 24.75 5.24
C ALA A 627 -6.37 23.40 5.76
N PRO A 628 -5.28 23.37 6.56
CA PRO A 628 -4.85 22.17 7.27
C PRO A 628 -5.98 21.63 8.16
N SER A 629 -6.44 20.41 7.89
CA SER A 629 -7.40 19.69 8.74
C SER A 629 -6.79 18.44 9.40
N ILE A 630 -5.71 17.88 8.82
CA ILE A 630 -4.96 16.75 9.38
C ILE A 630 -3.50 17.15 9.65
N GLN A 631 -2.78 16.33 10.41
CA GLN A 631 -1.34 16.50 10.60
C GLN A 631 -0.62 16.41 9.25
N LEU A 632 0.24 17.39 8.95
CA LEU A 632 1.04 17.42 7.72
C LEU A 632 2.23 16.44 7.87
N PRO A 633 2.68 15.76 6.80
CA PRO A 633 2.45 16.07 5.39
C PRO A 633 1.38 15.21 4.67
N HIS A 634 0.45 14.57 5.38
CA HIS A 634 -0.29 13.42 4.83
C HIS A 634 -1.33 13.74 3.73
N LEU A 635 -1.44 12.85 2.75
CA LEU A 635 -2.40 12.84 1.63
C LEU A 635 -3.86 12.88 2.11
N THR A 636 -4.74 13.56 1.37
CA THR A 636 -6.19 13.24 1.34
C THR A 636 -6.65 13.08 -0.11
N LEU A 637 -7.22 11.92 -0.45
CA LEU A 637 -7.81 11.66 -1.76
C LEU A 637 -9.18 12.34 -1.90
N ARG A 638 -9.47 12.88 -3.09
CA ARG A 638 -10.79 13.40 -3.45
C ARG A 638 -11.24 12.80 -4.77
N VAL A 639 -12.52 12.46 -4.89
CA VAL A 639 -13.16 12.04 -6.14
C VAL A 639 -14.38 12.92 -6.37
N ASN A 640 -14.50 13.50 -7.57
CA ASN A 640 -15.57 14.44 -7.95
C ASN A 640 -15.74 15.56 -6.90
N GLY A 641 -14.62 16.11 -6.42
CA GLY A 641 -14.56 17.15 -5.39
C GLY A 641 -14.79 16.69 -3.93
N VAL A 642 -15.21 15.45 -3.68
CA VAL A 642 -15.51 14.93 -2.33
C VAL A 642 -14.32 14.18 -1.74
N ARG A 643 -13.93 14.50 -0.49
CA ARG A 643 -12.90 13.76 0.28
C ARG A 643 -13.34 12.30 0.50
N ILE A 644 -12.48 11.34 0.16
CA ILE A 644 -12.78 9.90 0.27
C ILE A 644 -12.07 9.31 1.48
N ALA A 645 -12.84 8.75 2.42
CA ALA A 645 -12.31 7.97 3.53
C ALA A 645 -11.74 6.66 2.96
N ALA A 646 -10.43 6.62 2.75
CA ALA A 646 -9.76 5.52 2.06
C ALA A 646 -9.62 4.31 3.00
N ARG A 647 -10.33 3.22 2.67
CA ARG A 647 -10.40 1.96 3.41
C ARG A 647 -10.05 0.83 2.46
N GLY A 648 -9.18 -0.08 2.86
CA GLY A 648 -8.81 -1.20 2.01
C GLY A 648 -7.55 -1.88 2.49
N GLY A 649 -6.74 -2.35 1.54
CA GLY A 649 -5.38 -2.81 1.83
C GLY A 649 -4.53 -3.01 0.61
N SER A 650 -3.32 -3.53 0.86
CA SER A 650 -2.40 -3.97 -0.17
C SER A 650 -2.76 -5.37 -0.65
N TRP A 651 -2.62 -5.56 -1.96
CA TRP A 651 -2.85 -6.79 -2.69
C TRP A 651 -1.52 -7.17 -3.35
N GLY A 652 -0.84 -8.16 -2.80
CA GLY A 652 0.50 -8.57 -3.23
C GLY A 652 0.51 -9.12 -4.65
N MET A 653 -0.23 -10.20 -4.89
CA MET A 653 -0.40 -10.87 -6.19
C MET A 653 -1.72 -11.64 -6.20
N ASP A 654 -2.41 -11.71 -7.34
CA ASP A 654 -3.62 -12.51 -7.59
C ASP A 654 -3.47 -13.98 -7.16
N ASP A 655 -2.46 -14.67 -7.66
CA ASP A 655 -2.16 -16.08 -7.41
C ASP A 655 -0.66 -16.31 -7.64
N ALA A 656 0.01 -16.96 -6.69
CA ALA A 656 1.45 -17.20 -6.75
C ALA A 656 1.92 -18.08 -7.94
N MET A 657 1.00 -18.70 -8.70
CA MET A 657 1.27 -19.40 -9.97
C MET A 657 0.61 -18.72 -11.19
N LYS A 658 0.11 -17.48 -11.05
CA LYS A 658 -0.60 -16.72 -12.10
C LYS A 658 -1.68 -17.53 -12.84
N ARG A 659 -2.51 -18.26 -12.10
CA ARG A 659 -3.58 -19.11 -12.67
C ARG A 659 -4.93 -18.40 -12.77
N PHE A 660 -5.13 -17.28 -12.08
CA PHE A 660 -6.44 -16.67 -11.89
C PHE A 660 -6.84 -15.81 -13.10
N GLY A 661 -8.01 -16.10 -13.65
CA GLY A 661 -8.69 -15.23 -14.60
C GLY A 661 -9.77 -14.40 -13.90
N ARG A 662 -10.65 -13.80 -14.71
CA ARG A 662 -11.76 -13.00 -14.20
C ARG A 662 -12.70 -13.79 -13.27
N ALA A 663 -12.96 -15.06 -13.56
CA ALA A 663 -13.89 -15.89 -12.78
C ALA A 663 -13.34 -16.24 -11.39
N GLU A 664 -12.03 -16.39 -11.26
CA GLU A 664 -11.33 -16.63 -9.99
C GLU A 664 -11.16 -15.33 -9.18
N LEU A 665 -10.97 -14.19 -9.84
CA LEU A 665 -10.82 -12.87 -9.21
C LEU A 665 -12.15 -12.26 -8.71
N GLU A 666 -13.25 -12.45 -9.45
CA GLU A 666 -14.54 -11.82 -9.15
C GLU A 666 -15.05 -12.06 -7.70
N PRO A 667 -14.93 -13.27 -7.12
CA PRO A 667 -15.25 -13.51 -5.71
C PRO A 667 -14.44 -12.65 -4.71
N TYR A 668 -13.16 -12.42 -4.95
CA TYR A 668 -12.30 -11.62 -4.06
C TYR A 668 -12.67 -10.13 -4.12
N PHE A 669 -12.86 -9.58 -5.32
CA PHE A 669 -13.36 -8.20 -5.49
C PHE A 669 -14.74 -8.00 -4.85
N ARG A 670 -15.59 -9.03 -4.89
CA ARG A 670 -16.88 -9.00 -4.17
C ARG A 670 -16.70 -9.02 -2.65
N LEU A 671 -15.77 -9.80 -2.10
CA LEU A 671 -15.43 -9.78 -0.68
C LEU A 671 -14.92 -8.41 -0.24
N GLU A 672 -14.01 -7.77 -1.00
CA GLU A 672 -13.56 -6.38 -0.70
C GLU A 672 -14.73 -5.39 -0.68
N ARG A 673 -15.60 -5.43 -1.71
CA ARG A 673 -16.74 -4.53 -1.81
C ARG A 673 -17.74 -4.73 -0.66
N GLU A 674 -18.03 -5.98 -0.31
CA GLU A 674 -18.93 -6.32 0.78
C GLU A 674 -18.32 -6.09 2.18
N ALA A 675 -16.99 -5.99 2.28
CA ALA A 675 -16.26 -5.50 3.46
C ALA A 675 -16.21 -3.97 3.59
N HIS A 676 -16.88 -3.22 2.70
CA HIS A 676 -16.91 -1.75 2.66
C HIS A 676 -15.55 -1.09 2.36
N MET A 677 -14.60 -1.88 1.82
CA MET A 677 -13.36 -1.36 1.25
C MET A 677 -13.65 -0.57 -0.02
N ASN A 678 -12.82 0.41 -0.32
CA ASN A 678 -12.90 1.26 -1.51
C ASN A 678 -11.52 1.55 -2.12
N VAL A 679 -10.46 0.95 -1.60
CA VAL A 679 -9.09 1.00 -2.13
C VAL A 679 -8.49 -0.40 -2.20
N ILE A 680 -7.80 -0.70 -3.29
CA ILE A 680 -6.80 -1.75 -3.37
C ILE A 680 -5.48 -1.07 -3.71
N ARG A 681 -4.41 -1.33 -2.96
CA ARG A 681 -3.06 -1.00 -3.42
C ARG A 681 -2.48 -2.20 -4.16
N ASN A 682 -2.20 -2.03 -5.45
CA ASN A 682 -1.52 -3.00 -6.28
C ASN A 682 -0.01 -2.95 -5.96
N TRP A 683 0.38 -3.67 -4.90
CA TRP A 683 1.73 -3.64 -4.35
C TRP A 683 2.75 -4.15 -5.37
N MET A 684 3.83 -3.40 -5.58
CA MET A 684 4.81 -3.58 -6.66
C MET A 684 4.22 -3.75 -8.08
N GLY A 685 2.95 -3.42 -8.33
CA GLY A 685 2.34 -3.57 -9.65
C GLY A 685 2.25 -5.02 -10.16
N ASN A 686 2.29 -6.03 -9.29
CA ASN A 686 2.27 -7.45 -9.71
C ASN A 686 0.98 -7.83 -10.46
N ASN A 687 -0.10 -7.06 -10.32
CA ASN A 687 -1.37 -7.28 -11.03
C ASN A 687 -1.41 -6.32 -12.22
N THR A 688 -1.50 -6.83 -13.44
CA THR A 688 -1.47 -6.04 -14.69
C THR A 688 -2.31 -6.72 -15.78
N GLU A 689 -3.31 -7.51 -15.37
CA GLU A 689 -4.29 -8.21 -16.19
C GLU A 689 -5.53 -7.31 -16.42
N PRO A 690 -6.18 -7.34 -17.59
CA PRO A 690 -7.38 -6.52 -17.82
C PRO A 690 -8.51 -6.81 -16.82
N ALA A 691 -8.67 -8.08 -16.42
CA ALA A 691 -9.68 -8.52 -15.47
C ALA A 691 -9.55 -7.84 -14.09
N PHE A 692 -8.32 -7.54 -13.63
CA PHE A 692 -8.08 -6.88 -12.35
C PHE A 692 -8.65 -5.45 -12.35
N TYR A 693 -8.29 -4.65 -13.36
CA TYR A 693 -8.79 -3.27 -13.47
C TYR A 693 -10.28 -3.20 -13.87
N ASP A 694 -10.77 -4.12 -14.71
CA ASP A 694 -12.19 -4.25 -15.03
C ASP A 694 -13.05 -4.53 -13.79
N LEU A 695 -12.61 -5.45 -12.92
CA LEU A 695 -13.31 -5.75 -11.67
C LEU A 695 -13.17 -4.62 -10.64
N ALA A 696 -12.05 -3.90 -10.62
CA ALA A 696 -11.87 -2.72 -9.80
C ALA A 696 -12.85 -1.59 -10.19
N ASP A 697 -12.94 -1.29 -11.48
CA ASP A 697 -13.89 -0.34 -12.05
C ASP A 697 -15.33 -0.69 -11.68
N GLU A 698 -15.74 -1.94 -11.90
CA GLU A 698 -17.11 -2.42 -11.68
C GLU A 698 -17.53 -2.45 -10.21
N ASN A 699 -16.58 -2.66 -9.28
CA ASN A 699 -16.85 -2.72 -7.85
C ASN A 699 -16.61 -1.40 -7.12
N GLY A 700 -16.13 -0.35 -7.82
CA GLY A 700 -15.79 0.93 -7.20
C GLY A 700 -14.54 0.86 -6.31
N MET A 701 -13.60 -0.04 -6.61
CA MET A 701 -12.31 -0.11 -5.92
C MET A 701 -11.34 0.88 -6.58
N MET A 702 -10.81 1.83 -5.81
CA MET A 702 -9.73 2.69 -6.30
C MET A 702 -8.40 1.93 -6.25
N ILE A 703 -7.64 1.91 -7.35
CA ILE A 703 -6.30 1.33 -7.40
C ILE A 703 -5.26 2.41 -7.11
N LEU A 704 -4.46 2.19 -6.06
CA LEU A 704 -3.15 2.82 -5.93
C LEU A 704 -2.13 1.89 -6.59
N ASN A 705 -1.53 2.33 -7.70
CA ASN A 705 -0.77 1.43 -8.57
C ASN A 705 0.74 1.65 -8.46
N ASP A 706 1.44 0.74 -7.78
CA ASP A 706 2.90 0.72 -7.79
C ASP A 706 3.45 0.26 -9.16
N PHE A 707 4.65 0.70 -9.52
CA PHE A 707 5.50 0.02 -10.49
C PHE A 707 6.39 -1.02 -9.81
N TRP A 708 7.08 -1.84 -10.61
CA TRP A 708 7.73 -3.09 -10.21
C TRP A 708 9.06 -2.92 -9.45
N GLN A 709 9.06 -2.09 -8.40
CA GLN A 709 10.20 -1.85 -7.51
C GLN A 709 9.80 -1.92 -6.02
N SER A 710 10.71 -2.45 -5.21
CA SER A 710 10.66 -2.55 -3.74
C SER A 710 12.09 -2.66 -3.23
N THR A 711 12.37 -2.89 -1.95
CA THR A 711 12.16 -1.90 -0.88
C THR A 711 13.40 -0.98 -0.89
N GLN A 712 13.29 0.32 -0.62
CA GLN A 712 14.49 1.19 -0.62
C GLN A 712 15.44 0.85 0.53
N ASP A 713 16.73 1.10 0.29
CA ASP A 713 17.84 0.83 1.20
C ASP A 713 17.98 -0.67 1.55
N PHE A 714 17.24 -1.50 0.81
CA PHE A 714 17.25 -2.94 0.84
C PHE A 714 17.58 -3.51 -0.54
N GLN A 715 16.68 -3.51 -1.53
CA GLN A 715 16.89 -4.26 -2.78
C GLN A 715 17.76 -3.56 -3.83
N ILE A 716 18.48 -4.35 -4.63
CA ILE A 716 19.27 -3.88 -5.79
C ILE A 716 18.37 -3.24 -6.87
N GLU A 717 18.92 -2.27 -7.61
CA GLU A 717 18.20 -1.59 -8.70
C GLU A 717 18.18 -2.41 -10.00
N PRO A 718 17.15 -2.26 -10.86
CA PRO A 718 17.12 -2.83 -12.20
C PRO A 718 18.27 -2.33 -13.08
N GLU A 719 18.93 -3.26 -13.79
CA GLU A 719 20.08 -2.97 -14.65
C GLU A 719 19.70 -2.17 -15.90
N ASP A 720 18.50 -2.41 -16.46
CA ASP A 720 18.02 -1.78 -17.69
C ASP A 720 16.82 -0.83 -17.41
N PRO A 721 17.08 0.45 -17.08
CA PRO A 721 16.00 1.42 -16.90
C PRO A 721 15.16 1.66 -18.15
N GLN A 722 15.72 1.47 -19.36
CA GLN A 722 14.98 1.74 -20.59
C GLN A 722 13.95 0.64 -20.87
N LEU A 723 14.30 -0.62 -20.60
CA LEU A 723 13.36 -1.74 -20.59
C LEU A 723 12.24 -1.53 -19.57
N PHE A 724 12.59 -1.11 -18.35
CA PHE A 724 11.61 -0.81 -17.29
C PHE A 724 10.63 0.30 -17.74
N LEU A 725 11.17 1.43 -18.22
CA LEU A 725 10.36 2.55 -18.70
C LEU A 725 9.52 2.20 -19.93
N ALA A 726 10.00 1.33 -20.83
CA ALA A 726 9.22 0.84 -21.97
C ALA A 726 8.01 -0.01 -21.53
N ASN A 727 8.18 -0.87 -20.52
CA ASN A 727 7.09 -1.64 -19.93
C ASN A 727 6.09 -0.71 -19.22
N ALA A 728 6.58 0.29 -18.47
CA ALA A 728 5.75 1.27 -17.79
C ALA A 728 4.92 2.11 -18.79
N ALA A 729 5.53 2.52 -19.91
CA ALA A 729 4.86 3.25 -20.98
C ALA A 729 3.69 2.47 -21.59
N ASP A 730 3.88 1.18 -21.90
CA ASP A 730 2.78 0.32 -22.40
C ASP A 730 1.69 0.14 -21.34
N THR A 731 2.07 -0.08 -20.08
CA THR A 731 1.14 -0.27 -18.95
C THR A 731 0.26 0.96 -18.74
N ILE A 732 0.84 2.16 -18.69
CA ILE A 732 0.09 3.43 -18.55
C ILE A 732 -0.83 3.61 -19.76
N ALA A 733 -0.32 3.44 -20.99
CA ALA A 733 -1.11 3.66 -22.21
C ALA A 733 -2.29 2.67 -22.33
N ARG A 734 -2.09 1.41 -21.90
CA ARG A 734 -3.09 0.35 -21.88
C ARG A 734 -4.20 0.59 -20.85
N TYR A 735 -3.85 1.09 -19.65
CA TYR A 735 -4.77 1.08 -18.50
C TYR A 735 -5.24 2.44 -17.96
N ARG A 736 -4.69 3.58 -18.40
CA ARG A 736 -5.12 4.94 -18.00
C ARG A 736 -6.62 5.26 -18.12
N ASN A 737 -7.37 4.54 -18.94
CA ASN A 737 -8.81 4.78 -19.12
C ASN A 737 -9.68 4.15 -18.00
N HIS A 738 -9.11 3.29 -17.15
CA HIS A 738 -9.79 2.73 -15.99
C HIS A 738 -10.00 3.82 -14.91
N PRO A 739 -11.23 4.21 -14.58
CA PRO A 739 -11.51 5.18 -13.52
C PRO A 739 -11.02 4.72 -12.14
N SER A 740 -10.91 3.40 -11.91
CA SER A 740 -10.39 2.82 -10.68
C SER A 740 -8.98 3.29 -10.33
N ILE A 741 -8.04 3.37 -11.27
CA ILE A 741 -6.68 3.87 -10.98
C ILE A 741 -6.78 5.32 -10.49
N VAL A 742 -6.19 5.65 -9.34
CA VAL A 742 -6.20 7.03 -8.79
C VAL A 742 -4.83 7.58 -8.40
N VAL A 743 -3.78 6.76 -8.25
CA VAL A 743 -2.39 7.19 -8.00
C VAL A 743 -1.43 6.26 -8.71
N TRP A 744 -0.35 6.81 -9.27
CA TRP A 744 0.80 6.04 -9.74
C TRP A 744 1.96 6.17 -8.74
N PHE A 745 2.48 5.05 -8.25
CA PHE A 745 3.59 4.99 -7.30
C PHE A 745 4.86 4.45 -7.95
N GLY A 746 5.98 5.15 -7.78
CA GLY A 746 7.27 4.73 -8.35
C GLY A 746 7.85 3.46 -7.74
N ARG A 747 7.82 3.34 -6.41
CA ARG A 747 8.47 2.24 -5.66
C ARG A 747 7.81 1.98 -4.30
N ASN A 748 7.74 0.70 -3.94
CA ASN A 748 7.42 0.24 -2.60
C ASN A 748 8.50 0.65 -1.58
N GLU A 749 8.06 1.22 -0.46
CA GLU A 749 8.93 1.60 0.68
C GLU A 749 10.11 2.53 0.34
N GLY A 750 10.04 3.30 -0.74
CA GLY A 750 11.19 4.05 -1.24
C GLY A 750 10.88 5.10 -2.29
N VAL A 751 11.91 5.63 -2.95
CA VAL A 751 11.81 6.42 -4.19
C VAL A 751 12.78 5.79 -5.21
N PRO A 752 12.39 5.57 -6.48
CA PRO A 752 13.32 5.05 -7.49
C PRO A 752 14.55 5.95 -7.63
N TYR A 753 15.68 5.42 -8.11
CA TYR A 753 16.81 6.25 -8.49
C TYR A 753 16.42 7.24 -9.62
N PRO A 754 17.13 8.38 -9.78
CA PRO A 754 16.66 9.50 -10.59
C PRO A 754 16.21 9.16 -12.02
N ALA A 755 16.94 8.31 -12.74
CA ALA A 755 16.60 7.98 -14.13
C ALA A 755 15.26 7.22 -14.26
N LEU A 756 14.90 6.37 -13.28
CA LEU A 756 13.57 5.76 -13.22
C LEU A 756 12.54 6.74 -12.67
N ASN A 757 12.82 7.45 -11.57
CA ASN A 757 11.83 8.30 -10.91
C ASN A 757 11.37 9.47 -11.80
N GLU A 758 12.31 10.13 -12.49
CA GLU A 758 12.02 11.22 -13.42
C GLU A 758 11.46 10.70 -14.75
N GLY A 759 11.90 9.51 -15.19
CA GLY A 759 11.35 8.83 -16.37
C GLY A 759 9.89 8.41 -16.20
N LEU A 760 9.53 7.89 -15.02
CA LEU A 760 8.16 7.48 -14.69
C LEU A 760 7.22 8.69 -14.57
N ASP A 761 7.63 9.79 -13.92
CA ASP A 761 6.85 11.03 -13.92
C ASP A 761 6.66 11.54 -15.37
N ALA A 762 7.73 11.65 -16.15
CA ALA A 762 7.63 12.09 -17.54
C ALA A 762 6.67 11.22 -18.39
N LEU A 763 6.64 9.90 -18.16
CA LEU A 763 5.67 9.00 -18.79
C LEU A 763 4.24 9.23 -18.29
N VAL A 764 4.01 9.34 -16.98
CA VAL A 764 2.67 9.59 -16.43
C VAL A 764 2.13 10.94 -16.92
N GLN A 765 2.93 12.02 -16.87
CA GLN A 765 2.54 13.34 -17.38
C GLN A 765 2.18 13.33 -18.88
N LYS A 766 2.91 12.55 -19.68
CA LYS A 766 2.75 12.47 -21.14
C LYS A 766 1.61 11.56 -21.58
N LEU A 767 1.43 10.42 -20.91
CA LEU A 767 0.56 9.33 -21.37
C LEU A 767 -0.79 9.27 -20.65
N ASP A 768 -0.88 9.79 -19.43
CA ASP A 768 -2.10 9.87 -18.62
C ASP A 768 -2.39 11.34 -18.28
N GLY A 769 -1.60 11.93 -17.39
CA GLY A 769 -1.72 13.35 -17.04
C GLY A 769 -3.01 13.73 -16.31
N THR A 770 -3.88 12.79 -15.93
CA THR A 770 -5.10 13.04 -15.12
C THR A 770 -4.95 12.55 -13.67
N ARG A 771 -3.76 12.06 -13.30
CA ARG A 771 -3.47 11.44 -12.01
C ARG A 771 -2.11 11.87 -11.48
N TRP A 772 -1.98 11.90 -10.15
CA TRP A 772 -0.71 12.18 -9.47
C TRP A 772 0.24 10.98 -9.56
N TYR A 773 1.51 11.27 -9.88
CA TYR A 773 2.64 10.36 -9.67
C TYR A 773 3.46 10.81 -8.47
N THR A 774 3.81 9.87 -7.60
CA THR A 774 4.84 10.08 -6.58
C THR A 774 5.78 8.89 -6.52
N GLY A 775 7.07 9.15 -6.26
CA GLY A 775 8.08 8.11 -6.22
C GLY A 775 7.85 7.08 -5.10
N SER A 776 7.11 7.42 -4.05
CA SER A 776 7.00 6.58 -2.84
C SER A 776 5.58 6.21 -2.44
N SER A 777 5.35 4.91 -2.28
CA SER A 777 4.18 4.33 -1.61
C SER A 777 4.48 3.98 -0.14
N ASN A 778 5.10 4.89 0.63
CA ASN A 778 5.35 4.70 2.07
C ASN A 778 5.41 6.01 2.89
N VAL A 779 6.35 6.94 2.64
CA VAL A 779 6.53 8.15 3.49
C VAL A 779 6.27 9.51 2.82
N VAL A 780 6.27 9.60 1.49
CA VAL A 780 6.14 10.89 0.79
C VAL A 780 4.66 11.27 0.72
N ASN A 781 4.25 12.26 1.52
CA ASN A 781 2.85 12.58 1.82
C ASN A 781 2.06 11.39 2.43
N LEU A 782 2.72 10.44 3.09
CA LEU A 782 2.12 9.19 3.58
C LEU A 782 2.62 8.83 4.99
N GLN A 783 1.82 8.07 5.74
CA GLN A 783 2.25 7.48 7.01
C GLN A 783 3.09 6.24 6.69
N GLY A 784 4.34 6.23 7.17
CA GLY A 784 5.30 5.17 6.86
C GLY A 784 4.80 3.77 7.22
N SER A 785 5.28 2.76 6.48
CA SER A 785 4.77 1.39 6.55
C SER A 785 4.83 0.78 7.95
N GLY A 786 3.85 -0.09 8.20
CA GLY A 786 3.74 -0.87 9.42
C GLY A 786 3.02 -0.13 10.57
N PRO A 787 3.08 -0.67 11.79
CA PRO A 787 3.69 -1.97 12.15
C PRO A 787 3.02 -3.16 11.46
N TYR A 788 3.72 -4.29 11.42
CA TYR A 788 3.23 -5.56 10.86
C TYR A 788 2.93 -6.64 11.94
N ASN A 789 3.44 -6.42 13.15
CA ASN A 789 3.25 -7.29 14.31
C ASN A 789 2.08 -6.82 15.19
N TYR A 790 1.58 -7.71 16.06
CA TYR A 790 0.43 -7.39 16.92
C TYR A 790 0.67 -6.16 17.79
N ARG A 791 -0.34 -5.28 17.85
CA ARG A 791 -0.41 -4.12 18.73
C ARG A 791 -1.71 -4.13 19.53
N PRO A 792 -1.71 -3.63 20.79
CA PRO A 792 -2.93 -3.45 21.55
C PRO A 792 -3.95 -2.58 20.79
N PRO A 793 -5.26 -2.93 20.80
CA PRO A 793 -6.33 -2.18 20.12
C PRO A 793 -6.32 -0.67 20.37
N GLU A 794 -5.98 -0.23 21.59
CA GLU A 794 -5.86 1.18 21.98
C GLU A 794 -4.89 1.98 21.08
N GLY A 795 -3.79 1.36 20.63
CA GLY A 795 -2.72 2.02 19.85
C GLY A 795 -3.20 2.62 18.53
N TYR A 796 -4.21 2.01 17.91
CA TYR A 796 -4.82 2.47 16.66
C TYR A 796 -5.64 3.77 16.79
N PHE A 797 -5.90 4.22 18.02
CA PHE A 797 -6.55 5.50 18.32
C PHE A 797 -5.55 6.56 18.82
N THR A 798 -4.38 6.16 19.31
CA THR A 798 -3.38 7.05 19.92
C THR A 798 -2.25 7.42 18.96
N ASP A 799 -1.21 6.59 18.92
CA ASP A 799 0.09 6.80 18.29
C ASP A 799 0.15 6.27 16.85
N LEU A 800 -0.65 5.25 16.53
CA LEU A 800 -0.81 4.75 15.16
C LEU A 800 -1.90 5.52 14.40
N ALA A 801 -2.65 6.39 15.06
CA ALA A 801 -3.68 7.24 14.46
C ALA A 801 -3.08 8.47 13.75
N ALA A 802 -2.31 8.26 12.67
CA ALA A 802 -1.76 9.33 11.86
C ALA A 802 -1.99 9.14 10.34
N GLY A 803 -2.53 10.16 9.69
CA GLY A 803 -2.36 10.41 8.26
C GLY A 803 -3.06 9.45 7.30
N PHE A 804 -2.35 9.11 6.22
CA PHE A 804 -2.75 8.16 5.20
C PHE A 804 -1.77 6.98 5.24
N SER A 805 -2.18 5.87 5.84
CA SER A 805 -1.35 4.66 5.89
C SER A 805 -1.66 3.74 4.73
N VAL A 806 -0.62 3.37 3.98
CA VAL A 806 -0.68 2.45 2.84
C VAL A 806 -0.42 0.99 3.21
N GLU A 807 0.15 0.75 4.39
CA GLU A 807 0.40 -0.57 4.96
C GLU A 807 0.35 -0.52 6.49
N THR A 808 -0.55 -1.28 7.10
CA THR A 808 -0.50 -1.61 8.54
C THR A 808 -1.02 -3.03 8.73
N GLY A 809 -0.27 -3.90 9.38
CA GLY A 809 -0.59 -5.32 9.53
C GLY A 809 -0.59 -5.82 10.97
N THR A 810 -1.20 -6.99 11.14
CA THR A 810 -1.14 -7.80 12.36
C THR A 810 -1.30 -9.27 11.95
N PRO A 811 -0.76 -10.26 12.68
CA PRO A 811 -1.06 -11.66 12.43
C PRO A 811 -2.57 -11.93 12.40
N SER A 812 -3.02 -12.72 11.42
CA SER A 812 -4.44 -13.01 11.20
C SER A 812 -4.65 -14.49 10.85
N LEU A 813 -4.63 -15.34 11.89
CA LEU A 813 -4.72 -16.80 11.73
C LEU A 813 -5.97 -17.18 10.91
N ALA A 814 -5.76 -18.02 9.91
CA ALA A 814 -6.84 -18.55 9.08
C ALA A 814 -7.78 -19.47 9.89
N THR A 815 -8.88 -19.89 9.26
CA THR A 815 -9.80 -20.84 9.90
C THR A 815 -9.14 -22.22 10.01
N ARG A 816 -9.53 -23.03 11.01
CA ARG A 816 -9.06 -24.43 11.08
C ARG A 816 -9.42 -25.26 9.85
N GLU A 817 -10.45 -24.84 9.11
CA GLU A 817 -10.86 -25.46 7.86
C GLU A 817 -9.96 -25.07 6.68
N ALA A 818 -9.53 -23.81 6.59
CA ALA A 818 -8.56 -23.32 5.60
C ALA A 818 -7.16 -23.91 5.86
N ILE A 819 -6.71 -23.91 7.13
CA ILE A 819 -5.49 -24.62 7.55
C ILE A 819 -5.57 -26.11 7.17
N ALA A 820 -6.76 -26.74 7.27
CA ALA A 820 -6.93 -28.13 6.88
C ALA A 820 -6.92 -28.37 5.36
N ALA A 821 -7.07 -27.33 4.54
CA ALA A 821 -7.01 -27.40 3.09
C ALA A 821 -5.58 -27.30 2.54
N SER A 822 -4.67 -26.60 3.23
CA SER A 822 -3.25 -26.46 2.84
C SER A 822 -2.27 -27.26 3.72
N VAL A 823 -2.51 -27.44 5.01
CA VAL A 823 -1.54 -28.09 5.93
C VAL A 823 -1.91 -29.55 6.19
N PRO A 824 -0.97 -30.52 6.11
CA PRO A 824 -1.23 -31.92 6.44
C PRO A 824 -1.61 -32.15 7.90
N ALA A 825 -2.44 -33.17 8.18
CA ALA A 825 -3.00 -33.41 9.51
C ALA A 825 -1.95 -33.57 10.63
N ALA A 826 -0.79 -34.16 10.33
CA ALA A 826 0.31 -34.36 11.29
C ALA A 826 1.10 -33.08 11.62
N ASP A 827 0.92 -32.01 10.84
CA ASP A 827 1.70 -30.76 10.94
C ASP A 827 0.86 -29.56 11.45
N ARG A 828 -0.44 -29.81 11.71
CA ARG A 828 -1.41 -28.82 12.20
C ARG A 828 -1.28 -28.49 13.69
N TRP A 829 -0.81 -29.43 14.51
CA TRP A 829 -0.65 -29.24 15.95
C TRP A 829 0.32 -30.26 16.58
N PRO A 830 1.30 -29.83 17.39
CA PRO A 830 1.71 -28.44 17.62
C PRO A 830 2.23 -27.78 16.33
N MET A 831 2.16 -26.45 16.26
CA MET A 831 2.62 -25.71 15.09
C MET A 831 4.14 -25.84 14.93
N GLY A 832 4.60 -26.21 13.74
CA GLY A 832 6.01 -26.39 13.39
C GLY A 832 6.36 -25.76 12.03
N ASP A 833 7.41 -26.26 11.39
CA ASP A 833 7.95 -25.66 10.16
C ASP A 833 6.93 -25.56 9.02
N THR A 834 5.94 -26.45 8.90
CA THR A 834 4.90 -26.31 7.86
C THR A 834 3.95 -25.14 8.13
N MET A 835 3.60 -24.87 9.39
CA MET A 835 2.83 -23.66 9.73
C MET A 835 3.68 -22.40 9.56
N ALA A 836 4.98 -22.47 9.87
CA ALA A 836 5.91 -21.38 9.61
C ALA A 836 6.02 -21.11 8.10
N TYR A 837 6.22 -22.13 7.26
CA TYR A 837 6.28 -21.98 5.80
C TYR A 837 5.02 -21.30 5.24
N HIS A 838 3.84 -21.61 5.78
CA HIS A 838 2.59 -20.90 5.49
C HIS A 838 2.40 -19.63 6.36
N ASP A 839 3.43 -18.79 6.39
CA ASP A 839 3.53 -17.45 6.99
C ASP A 839 3.35 -17.31 8.52
N TRP A 840 3.25 -18.38 9.32
CA TRP A 840 3.13 -18.28 10.79
C TRP A 840 4.51 -18.24 11.49
N HIS A 841 5.26 -17.15 11.27
CA HIS A 841 6.65 -17.02 11.74
C HIS A 841 6.81 -16.49 13.17
N PHE A 842 8.02 -16.63 13.73
CA PHE A 842 8.43 -16.12 15.04
C PHE A 842 9.61 -15.13 14.94
N SER A 843 9.77 -14.48 13.79
CA SER A 843 10.89 -13.59 13.45
C SER A 843 10.57 -12.74 12.21
N GLY A 844 11.28 -11.62 12.02
CA GLY A 844 11.12 -10.75 10.86
C GLY A 844 9.86 -9.89 10.95
N ASN A 845 9.36 -9.40 9.80
CA ASN A 845 8.12 -8.61 9.76
C ASN A 845 6.91 -9.42 10.25
N GLY A 846 6.82 -10.70 9.84
CA GLY A 846 5.77 -11.65 10.24
C GLY A 846 5.90 -12.22 11.66
N ASP A 847 6.62 -11.57 12.57
CA ASP A 847 6.89 -12.12 13.92
C ASP A 847 5.62 -12.16 14.80
N THR A 848 5.07 -13.37 14.95
CA THR A 848 3.89 -13.65 15.78
C THR A 848 4.17 -13.65 17.29
N ARG A 849 5.42 -13.48 17.77
CA ARG A 849 5.74 -13.55 19.22
C ARG A 849 4.85 -12.63 20.06
N THR A 850 4.70 -11.37 19.65
CA THR A 850 3.84 -10.39 20.36
C THR A 850 2.37 -10.78 20.39
N PHE A 851 1.88 -11.44 19.34
CA PHE A 851 0.53 -12.01 19.27
C PHE A 851 0.40 -13.20 20.23
N MET A 852 1.35 -14.14 20.19
CA MET A 852 1.36 -15.34 21.03
C MET A 852 1.49 -15.02 22.52
N ASP A 853 2.38 -14.10 22.91
CA ASP A 853 2.56 -13.66 24.29
C ASP A 853 1.30 -12.95 24.82
N THR A 854 0.66 -12.14 23.97
CA THR A 854 -0.62 -11.50 24.31
C THR A 854 -1.75 -12.52 24.44
N LEU A 855 -1.87 -13.48 23.51
CA LEU A 855 -2.84 -14.58 23.55
C LEU A 855 -2.68 -15.43 24.82
N ASN A 856 -1.44 -15.76 25.19
CA ASN A 856 -1.11 -16.48 26.41
C ASN A 856 -1.45 -15.67 27.67
N THR A 857 -1.30 -14.35 27.62
CA THR A 857 -1.70 -13.45 28.71
C THR A 857 -3.23 -13.40 28.82
N MET A 858 -3.93 -13.15 27.71
CA MET A 858 -5.39 -12.96 27.66
C MET A 858 -6.18 -14.24 27.91
N PHE A 859 -5.79 -15.38 27.35
CA PHE A 859 -6.63 -16.58 27.34
C PHE A 859 -5.93 -17.83 27.88
N GLY A 860 -4.65 -17.72 28.23
CA GLY A 860 -3.80 -18.85 28.61
C GLY A 860 -3.31 -19.67 27.40
N PRO A 861 -2.22 -20.45 27.54
CA PRO A 861 -1.68 -21.27 26.46
C PRO A 861 -2.74 -22.14 25.79
N ALA A 862 -2.65 -22.25 24.46
CA ALA A 862 -3.56 -23.10 23.70
C ALA A 862 -3.18 -24.59 23.84
N THR A 863 -4.18 -25.45 23.96
CA THR A 863 -3.99 -26.90 24.19
C THR A 863 -4.19 -27.77 22.95
N SER A 864 -4.86 -27.22 21.92
CA SER A 864 -5.16 -27.87 20.65
C SER A 864 -5.34 -26.81 19.55
N LEU A 865 -5.33 -27.19 18.27
CA LEU A 865 -5.62 -26.25 17.18
C LEU A 865 -7.01 -25.61 17.32
N ALA A 866 -8.02 -26.33 17.83
CA ALA A 866 -9.36 -25.76 18.04
C ALA A 866 -9.39 -24.71 19.17
N ASP A 867 -8.66 -24.95 20.27
CA ASP A 867 -8.50 -23.96 21.35
C ASP A 867 -7.60 -22.78 20.92
N PHE A 868 -6.61 -23.02 20.05
CA PHE A 868 -5.80 -21.96 19.47
C PHE A 868 -6.62 -21.08 18.50
N GLU A 869 -7.36 -21.70 17.59
CA GLU A 869 -8.20 -20.99 16.61
C GLU A 869 -9.25 -20.13 17.32
N ARG A 870 -10.03 -20.65 18.28
CA ARG A 870 -11.04 -19.83 18.97
C ARG A 870 -10.43 -18.62 19.69
N LYS A 871 -9.19 -18.74 20.22
CA LYS A 871 -8.46 -17.64 20.90
C LYS A 871 -7.93 -16.63 19.89
N ALA A 872 -7.29 -17.09 18.82
CA ALA A 872 -6.78 -16.25 17.74
C ALA A 872 -7.92 -15.49 17.04
N GLN A 873 -9.09 -16.12 16.81
CA GLN A 873 -10.23 -15.44 16.19
C GLN A 873 -10.83 -14.31 17.04
N MET A 874 -10.73 -14.36 18.38
CA MET A 874 -11.11 -13.23 19.24
C MET A 874 -10.20 -12.02 18.99
N MET A 875 -8.88 -12.25 18.92
CA MET A 875 -7.90 -11.19 18.63
C MET A 875 -8.03 -10.68 17.19
N ASN A 876 -8.23 -11.58 16.22
CA ASN A 876 -8.49 -11.20 14.83
C ASN A 876 -9.68 -10.24 14.74
N LEU A 877 -10.80 -10.53 15.42
CA LEU A 877 -11.99 -9.67 15.43
C LEU A 877 -11.68 -8.30 16.05
N GLU A 878 -11.08 -8.28 17.24
CA GLU A 878 -10.85 -7.05 18.00
C GLU A 878 -9.83 -6.13 17.33
N THR A 879 -8.69 -6.65 16.87
CA THR A 879 -7.61 -5.85 16.29
C THR A 879 -7.96 -5.29 14.91
N HIS A 880 -8.54 -6.08 14.00
CA HIS A 880 -8.91 -5.58 12.66
C HIS A 880 -10.06 -4.56 12.74
N LYS A 881 -10.97 -4.72 13.70
CA LYS A 881 -11.99 -3.73 14.00
C LYS A 881 -11.37 -2.44 14.55
N ALA A 882 -10.48 -2.53 15.53
CA ALA A 882 -9.79 -1.37 16.11
C ALA A 882 -8.92 -0.60 15.10
N MET A 883 -8.31 -1.29 14.12
CA MET A 883 -7.56 -0.64 13.03
C MET A 883 -8.44 0.29 12.19
N MET A 884 -9.68 -0.11 11.89
CA MET A 884 -10.62 0.71 11.13
C MET A 884 -11.36 1.72 12.01
N GLU A 885 -11.84 1.34 13.19
CA GLU A 885 -12.46 2.26 14.15
C GLU A 885 -11.50 3.38 14.59
N GLY A 886 -10.23 3.07 14.82
CA GLY A 886 -9.17 4.03 15.15
C GLY A 886 -8.85 4.98 14.00
N PHE A 887 -8.95 4.48 12.76
CA PHE A 887 -8.92 5.29 11.55
C PHE A 887 -10.10 6.28 11.50
N VAL A 888 -11.34 5.77 11.40
CA VAL A 888 -12.53 6.62 11.17
C VAL A 888 -12.90 7.48 12.39
N GLY A 889 -12.56 7.05 13.60
CA GLY A 889 -12.73 7.80 14.84
C GLY A 889 -11.89 9.09 14.91
N HIS A 890 -10.93 9.27 14.00
CA HIS A 890 -10.11 10.48 13.79
C HIS A 890 -10.15 11.00 12.35
N LEU A 891 -11.21 10.65 11.60
CA LEU A 891 -11.40 11.07 10.22
C LEU A 891 -11.35 12.61 10.11
N TRP A 892 -10.58 13.10 9.14
CA TRP A 892 -10.33 14.53 8.86
C TRP A 892 -9.73 15.37 10.00
N THR A 893 -9.25 14.75 11.08
CA THR A 893 -8.56 15.44 12.20
C THR A 893 -7.15 14.92 12.44
N LYS A 894 -6.95 13.61 12.33
CA LYS A 894 -5.61 12.99 12.22
C LYS A 894 -5.46 12.19 10.93
N ASN A 895 -6.51 11.49 10.52
CA ASN A 895 -6.43 10.49 9.46
C ASN A 895 -7.26 10.82 8.22
N SER A 896 -6.86 10.22 7.10
CA SER A 896 -7.50 10.29 5.79
C SER A 896 -7.57 8.94 5.07
N GLY A 897 -6.68 8.00 5.39
CA GLY A 897 -6.72 6.63 4.85
C GLY A 897 -6.03 5.59 5.75
N ARG A 898 -6.55 4.36 5.72
CA ARG A 898 -5.94 3.18 6.35
C ARG A 898 -6.06 1.98 5.42
N LEU A 899 -4.91 1.43 5.04
CA LEU A 899 -4.79 0.22 4.25
C LEU A 899 -4.18 -0.92 5.08
N PHE A 900 -4.86 -2.07 5.11
CA PHE A 900 -4.33 -3.30 5.68
C PHE A 900 -3.09 -3.78 4.90
N TRP A 901 -2.08 -4.22 5.62
CA TRP A 901 -1.13 -5.22 5.15
C TRP A 901 -1.64 -6.56 5.71
N MET A 902 -2.41 -7.35 4.99
CA MET A 902 -2.87 -7.25 3.58
C MET A 902 -4.38 -7.58 3.53
N THR A 903 -5.05 -7.40 2.39
CA THR A 903 -6.43 -7.95 2.27
C THR A 903 -6.45 -9.29 1.55
N HIS A 904 -5.78 -9.36 0.40
CA HIS A 904 -5.71 -10.55 -0.46
C HIS A 904 -4.40 -11.34 -0.28
N PRO A 905 -4.47 -12.66 0.01
CA PRO A 905 -3.32 -13.55 0.02
C PRO A 905 -3.09 -14.19 -1.36
N SER A 906 -1.85 -14.13 -1.86
CA SER A 906 -1.44 -14.75 -3.14
C SER A 906 -1.42 -16.28 -3.12
N TRP A 907 -1.40 -16.88 -1.93
CA TRP A 907 -1.21 -18.31 -1.68
C TRP A 907 -1.76 -18.65 -0.27
N PRO A 908 -1.78 -19.92 0.17
CA PRO A 908 -2.32 -20.28 1.49
C PRO A 908 -1.45 -19.73 2.63
N SER A 909 -1.88 -18.60 3.18
CA SER A 909 -1.23 -17.87 4.27
C SER A 909 -1.94 -18.07 5.62
N ASN A 910 -1.26 -17.73 6.71
CA ASN A 910 -1.83 -17.59 8.05
C ASN A 910 -1.58 -16.21 8.68
N ALA A 911 -1.03 -15.26 7.93
CA ALA A 911 -0.73 -13.92 8.40
C ALA A 911 -1.41 -12.86 7.53
N TRP A 912 -1.63 -11.67 8.11
CA TRP A 912 -1.98 -10.41 7.44
C TRP A 912 -3.30 -10.31 6.66
N GLN A 913 -3.76 -11.37 5.99
CA GLN A 913 -4.97 -11.44 5.17
C GLN A 913 -6.28 -11.17 5.94
N LEU A 914 -7.34 -10.76 5.22
CA LEU A 914 -8.71 -10.70 5.76
C LEU A 914 -9.49 -12.02 5.57
N TYR A 915 -9.28 -12.65 4.41
CA TYR A 915 -9.86 -13.92 3.97
C TYR A 915 -8.72 -14.81 3.46
N SER A 916 -8.90 -16.14 3.50
CA SER A 916 -7.88 -17.07 2.99
C SER A 916 -7.95 -17.26 1.46
N SER A 917 -6.88 -17.79 0.86
CA SER A 917 -6.73 -18.05 -0.59
C SER A 917 -7.68 -19.10 -1.19
N ASP A 918 -8.60 -19.62 -0.39
CA ASP A 918 -9.70 -20.52 -0.76
C ASP A 918 -11.08 -19.84 -0.61
N MET A 919 -11.11 -18.52 -0.35
CA MET A 919 -12.29 -17.67 -0.12
C MET A 919 -13.03 -17.89 1.21
N ASP A 920 -12.43 -18.58 2.20
CA ASP A 920 -13.01 -18.67 3.56
C ASP A 920 -12.70 -17.41 4.38
N THR A 921 -13.75 -16.86 5.00
CA THR A 921 -13.67 -15.61 5.77
C THR A 921 -13.52 -15.91 7.26
N HIS A 922 -12.38 -15.55 7.85
CA HIS A 922 -12.14 -15.62 9.29
C HIS A 922 -12.51 -14.29 9.98
N ALA A 923 -12.34 -14.20 11.31
CA ALA A 923 -12.84 -13.06 12.08
C ALA A 923 -12.17 -11.72 11.73
N ALA A 924 -10.99 -11.75 11.09
CA ALA A 924 -10.32 -10.56 10.57
C ALA A 924 -11.21 -9.80 9.56
N TYR A 925 -11.79 -10.52 8.59
CA TYR A 925 -12.76 -9.97 7.63
C TYR A 925 -13.92 -9.26 8.32
N TYR A 926 -14.55 -9.90 9.31
CA TYR A 926 -15.75 -9.36 9.97
C TYR A 926 -15.42 -8.21 10.93
N GLY A 927 -14.24 -8.22 11.56
CA GLY A 927 -13.75 -7.09 12.35
C GLY A 927 -13.48 -5.87 11.49
N ALA A 928 -12.71 -6.06 10.40
CA ALA A 928 -12.44 -5.02 9.41
C ALA A 928 -13.72 -4.44 8.81
N ARG A 929 -14.65 -5.32 8.38
CA ARG A 929 -15.95 -4.95 7.80
C ARG A 929 -16.82 -4.17 8.76
N ALA A 930 -16.92 -4.58 10.03
CA ALA A 930 -17.70 -3.86 11.04
C ALA A 930 -17.15 -2.44 11.26
N GLY A 931 -15.84 -2.29 11.47
CA GLY A 931 -15.21 -0.98 11.63
C GLY A 931 -15.20 -0.10 10.35
N ALA A 932 -15.50 -0.69 9.19
CA ALA A 932 -15.59 -0.02 7.89
C ALA A 932 -17.03 0.31 7.45
N GLU A 933 -18.05 -0.01 8.26
CA GLU A 933 -19.46 0.29 7.98
C GLU A 933 -19.66 1.77 7.57
N PRO A 934 -20.38 2.08 6.46
CA PRO A 934 -20.57 3.46 6.01
C PRO A 934 -21.32 4.35 7.00
N VAL A 935 -22.14 3.75 7.86
CA VAL A 935 -22.82 4.37 9.00
C VAL A 935 -22.56 3.45 10.19
N HIS A 936 -21.78 3.89 11.18
CA HIS A 936 -21.24 3.02 12.21
C HIS A 936 -21.36 3.62 13.61
N VAL A 937 -21.50 2.80 14.65
CA VAL A 937 -21.39 3.21 16.06
C VAL A 937 -20.26 2.46 16.76
N GLN A 938 -19.38 3.21 17.42
CA GLN A 938 -18.16 2.68 18.03
C GLN A 938 -17.84 3.36 19.37
N LEU A 939 -16.98 2.71 20.15
CA LEU A 939 -16.23 3.34 21.25
C LEU A 939 -14.84 3.67 20.73
N ASN A 940 -14.47 4.95 20.76
CA ASN A 940 -13.06 5.31 20.64
C ASN A 940 -12.33 4.84 21.90
N LEU A 941 -11.26 4.08 21.71
CA LEU A 941 -10.32 3.78 22.77
C LEU A 941 -9.30 4.95 22.87
N PRO A 942 -8.65 5.20 24.02
CA PRO A 942 -8.76 4.52 25.31
C PRO A 942 -9.85 5.08 26.24
N ASP A 943 -10.47 6.22 25.89
CA ASP A 943 -11.42 6.96 26.74
C ASP A 943 -12.85 6.37 26.77
N ASN A 944 -13.15 5.41 25.89
CA ASN A 944 -14.48 4.83 25.66
C ASN A 944 -15.50 5.90 25.23
N ARG A 945 -15.05 6.92 24.49
CA ARG A 945 -15.92 7.95 23.93
C ARG A 945 -16.81 7.35 22.86
N LEU A 946 -18.12 7.48 23.02
CA LEU A 946 -19.12 7.00 22.07
C LEU A 946 -19.07 7.89 20.82
N MET A 947 -18.88 7.26 19.67
CA MET A 947 -18.81 7.94 18.38
C MET A 947 -19.82 7.33 17.40
N VAL A 948 -20.39 8.17 16.56
CA VAL A 948 -21.14 7.77 15.36
C VAL A 948 -20.42 8.30 14.14
N ILE A 949 -20.12 7.40 13.22
CA ILE A 949 -19.43 7.67 11.97
C ILE A 949 -20.46 7.65 10.85
N ASN A 950 -20.40 8.63 9.96
CA ASN A 950 -21.17 8.65 8.72
C ASN A 950 -20.21 8.99 7.59
N THR A 951 -19.74 8.01 6.82
CA THR A 951 -18.90 8.24 5.63
C THR A 951 -19.72 8.37 4.34
N THR A 952 -21.05 8.42 4.42
CA THR A 952 -21.91 8.65 3.26
C THR A 952 -21.91 10.12 2.85
N ARG A 953 -22.46 10.43 1.66
CA ARG A 953 -22.58 11.81 1.15
C ARG A 953 -23.79 12.60 1.71
N GLY A 954 -24.59 12.04 2.61
CA GLY A 954 -25.80 12.69 3.14
C GLY A 954 -25.82 12.78 4.67
N ASP A 955 -26.40 13.86 5.20
CA ASP A 955 -26.62 14.02 6.64
C ASP A 955 -27.67 13.03 7.15
N LEU A 956 -27.46 12.47 8.34
CA LEU A 956 -28.39 11.55 9.00
C LEU A 956 -28.89 12.15 10.31
N ALA A 957 -30.17 12.50 10.38
CA ALA A 957 -30.79 13.19 11.51
C ALA A 957 -31.80 12.32 12.27
N GLY A 958 -31.95 12.58 13.57
CA GLY A 958 -32.89 11.84 14.41
C GLY A 958 -32.42 10.43 14.77
N LEU A 959 -31.11 10.22 14.80
CA LEU A 959 -30.48 8.97 15.22
C LEU A 959 -30.52 8.84 16.75
N THR A 960 -30.56 7.61 17.25
CA THR A 960 -30.36 7.30 18.67
C THR A 960 -29.30 6.22 18.82
N ALA A 961 -28.20 6.54 19.49
CA ALA A 961 -27.19 5.58 19.89
C ALA A 961 -27.57 4.99 21.27
N ARG A 962 -27.80 3.69 21.32
CA ARG A 962 -28.13 2.93 22.54
C ARG A 962 -26.89 2.20 23.02
N VAL A 963 -26.65 2.24 24.33
CA VAL A 963 -25.55 1.52 24.99
C VAL A 963 -26.13 0.61 26.05
N ARG A 964 -25.75 -0.67 26.06
CA ARG A 964 -26.07 -1.63 27.12
C ARG A 964 -24.79 -2.33 27.55
N VAL A 965 -24.37 -2.10 28.79
CA VAL A 965 -23.23 -2.77 29.40
C VAL A 965 -23.72 -3.89 30.31
N THR A 966 -23.16 -5.09 30.19
CA THR A 966 -23.45 -6.24 31.06
C THR A 966 -22.18 -6.81 31.69
N ASP A 967 -22.33 -7.61 32.74
CA ASP A 967 -21.29 -8.56 33.14
C ASP A 967 -21.25 -9.77 32.19
N LEU A 968 -20.26 -10.66 32.38
CA LEU A 968 -20.11 -11.90 31.61
C LEU A 968 -21.25 -12.91 31.83
N ALA A 969 -22.05 -12.74 32.90
CA ALA A 969 -23.25 -13.54 33.14
C ALA A 969 -24.51 -12.98 32.45
N GLY A 970 -24.39 -11.84 31.76
CA GLY A 970 -25.48 -11.20 31.02
C GLY A 970 -26.36 -10.25 31.83
N ARG A 971 -26.00 -9.93 33.08
CA ARG A 971 -26.75 -8.96 33.90
C ARG A 971 -26.40 -7.53 33.47
N THR A 972 -27.39 -6.72 33.12
CA THR A 972 -27.20 -5.31 32.80
C THR A 972 -26.64 -4.53 33.99
N LEU A 973 -25.54 -3.82 33.77
CA LEU A 973 -24.85 -2.95 34.72
C LEU A 973 -25.11 -1.47 34.42
N LEU A 974 -25.25 -1.12 33.13
CA LEU A 974 -25.53 0.23 32.63
C LEU A 974 -26.40 0.10 31.38
N GLN A 975 -27.37 1.00 31.21
CA GLN A 975 -28.07 1.20 29.95
C GLN A 975 -28.34 2.69 29.75
N THR A 976 -27.96 3.22 28.60
CA THR A 976 -28.15 4.63 28.22
C THR A 976 -28.57 4.76 26.76
N GLU A 977 -29.18 5.89 26.41
CA GLU A 977 -29.50 6.27 25.03
C GLU A 977 -29.11 7.73 24.82
N GLN A 978 -28.59 8.05 23.64
CA GLN A 978 -28.22 9.40 23.24
C GLN A 978 -28.79 9.70 21.84
N SER A 979 -29.67 10.71 21.73
CA SER A 979 -30.08 11.23 20.44
C SER A 979 -28.99 12.12 19.82
N LEU A 980 -28.85 12.05 18.49
CA LEU A 980 -27.92 12.89 17.73
C LEU A 980 -28.31 13.04 16.25
N THR A 981 -27.54 13.87 15.55
CA THR A 981 -27.46 13.95 14.09
C THR A 981 -26.00 13.71 13.70
N ALA A 982 -25.76 12.90 12.66
CA ALA A 982 -24.44 12.62 12.12
C ALA A 982 -24.30 13.28 10.73
N PRO A 983 -23.50 14.36 10.58
CA PRO A 983 -23.26 15.01 9.30
C PRO A 983 -22.63 14.07 8.26
N ALA A 984 -22.81 14.39 6.99
CA ALA A 984 -22.19 13.69 5.87
C ALA A 984 -20.65 13.65 6.02
N ASN A 985 -20.06 12.50 5.67
CA ASN A 985 -18.62 12.27 5.61
C ASN A 985 -17.85 12.73 6.88
N ALA A 986 -18.38 12.46 8.08
CA ALA A 986 -17.85 12.96 9.35
C ALA A 986 -17.91 11.93 10.50
N ALA A 987 -17.11 12.18 11.54
CA ALA A 987 -17.14 11.47 12.82
C ALA A 987 -17.74 12.37 13.91
N THR A 988 -18.79 11.90 14.59
CA THR A 988 -19.58 12.68 15.56
C THR A 988 -19.49 12.07 16.95
N ALA A 989 -19.15 12.87 17.96
CA ALA A 989 -19.12 12.42 19.35
C ALA A 989 -20.54 12.43 19.97
N ALA A 990 -20.88 11.34 20.66
CA ALA A 990 -22.17 11.10 21.31
C ALA A 990 -22.03 10.90 22.85
N GLY A 991 -20.97 11.47 23.45
CA GLY A 991 -20.69 11.35 24.88
C GLY A 991 -19.63 10.31 25.22
N VAL A 992 -19.53 9.91 26.50
CA VAL A 992 -18.53 8.96 27.01
C VAL A 992 -19.24 7.85 27.77
N VAL A 993 -18.84 6.59 27.53
CA VAL A 993 -19.33 5.44 28.29
C VAL A 993 -18.34 5.12 29.40
N ASP A 994 -18.62 5.58 30.62
CA ASP A 994 -17.72 5.35 31.76
C ASP A 994 -17.75 3.88 32.22
N LEU A 995 -16.85 3.08 31.68
CA LEU A 995 -16.68 1.66 32.02
C LEU A 995 -15.80 1.44 33.26
N ALA A 996 -15.00 2.43 33.68
CA ALA A 996 -13.96 2.20 34.70
C ALA A 996 -14.55 1.78 36.07
N PRO A 997 -15.63 2.39 36.61
CA PRO A 997 -16.26 1.95 37.85
C PRO A 997 -16.93 0.57 37.77
N LEU A 998 -17.28 0.11 36.56
CA LEU A 998 -17.90 -1.20 36.32
C LEU A 998 -16.82 -2.29 36.28
N ILE A 999 -15.77 -2.04 35.49
CA ILE A 999 -14.59 -2.90 35.36
C ILE A 999 -13.88 -3.08 36.72
N ALA A 1000 -13.73 -2.01 37.50
CA ALA A 1000 -13.13 -2.07 38.84
C ALA A 1000 -13.90 -2.97 39.83
N LYS A 1001 -15.21 -3.16 39.62
CA LYS A 1001 -16.06 -4.04 40.45
C LYS A 1001 -16.15 -5.48 39.92
N GLY A 1002 -16.01 -5.67 38.61
CA GLY A 1002 -16.41 -6.91 37.92
C GLY A 1002 -15.31 -7.61 37.11
N GLY A 1003 -14.10 -7.06 37.01
CA GLY A 1003 -13.00 -7.64 36.21
C GLY A 1003 -13.15 -7.37 34.71
N MET A 1004 -14.26 -7.82 34.14
CA MET A 1004 -14.67 -7.61 32.75
C MET A 1004 -16.14 -7.18 32.59
N VAL A 1005 -16.40 -6.48 31.49
CA VAL A 1005 -17.75 -6.12 31.02
C VAL A 1005 -17.90 -6.34 29.52
N LEU A 1006 -19.15 -6.49 29.06
CA LEU A 1006 -19.54 -6.47 27.65
C LEU A 1006 -20.33 -5.19 27.37
N ALA A 1007 -19.89 -4.35 26.43
CA ALA A 1007 -20.58 -3.14 26.00
C ALA A 1007 -21.18 -3.34 24.60
N ALA A 1008 -22.50 -3.52 24.53
CA ALA A 1008 -23.26 -3.65 23.29
C ALA A 1008 -23.81 -2.27 22.87
N LEU A 1009 -23.60 -1.91 21.60
CA LEU A 1009 -24.06 -0.66 20.99
C LEU A 1009 -25.07 -0.97 19.87
N ASP A 1010 -26.16 -0.20 19.81
CA ASP A 1010 -27.07 -0.15 18.66
C ASP A 1010 -27.21 1.31 18.20
N LEU A 1011 -27.07 1.57 16.90
CA LEU A 1011 -27.48 2.84 16.29
C LEU A 1011 -28.82 2.62 15.60
N VAL A 1012 -29.85 3.37 15.98
CA VAL A 1012 -31.16 3.31 15.32
C VAL A 1012 -31.56 4.63 14.68
N ASP A 1013 -32.31 4.53 13.60
CA ASP A 1013 -32.99 5.68 12.98
C ASP A 1013 -34.26 6.10 13.76
N ARG A 1014 -34.95 7.12 13.23
CA ARG A 1014 -36.21 7.64 13.80
C ARG A 1014 -37.36 6.60 13.77
N GLN A 1015 -37.28 5.61 12.88
CA GLN A 1015 -38.25 4.54 12.70
C GLN A 1015 -37.95 3.33 13.60
N GLY A 1016 -36.79 3.33 14.27
CA GLY A 1016 -36.33 2.25 15.15
C GLY A 1016 -35.59 1.12 14.42
N ALA A 1017 -35.28 1.27 13.13
CA ALA A 1017 -34.45 0.32 12.40
C ALA A 1017 -32.99 0.44 12.84
N VAL A 1018 -32.32 -0.70 13.04
CA VAL A 1018 -30.91 -0.75 13.41
C VAL A 1018 -30.06 -0.49 12.16
N LEU A 1019 -29.29 0.59 12.18
CA LEU A 1019 -28.36 0.97 11.11
C LEU A 1019 -26.96 0.37 11.30
N SER A 1020 -26.55 0.20 12.56
CA SER A 1020 -25.25 -0.38 12.95
C SER A 1020 -25.37 -1.02 14.32
N ARG A 1021 -24.63 -2.11 14.55
CA ARG A 1021 -24.50 -2.79 15.84
C ARG A 1021 -23.06 -3.13 16.11
N ASN A 1022 -22.60 -2.88 17.33
CA ASN A 1022 -21.23 -3.14 17.73
C ASN A 1022 -21.17 -3.78 19.13
N LEU A 1023 -20.12 -4.56 19.41
CA LEU A 1023 -19.87 -5.17 20.71
C LEU A 1023 -18.39 -5.06 21.07
N TYR A 1024 -18.13 -4.75 22.34
CA TYR A 1024 -16.81 -4.79 22.94
C TYR A 1024 -16.83 -5.64 24.20
N TRP A 1025 -15.83 -6.49 24.37
CA TRP A 1025 -15.45 -7.04 25.67
C TRP A 1025 -14.33 -6.15 26.23
N ARG A 1026 -14.44 -5.70 27.48
CA ARG A 1026 -13.44 -4.78 28.08
C ARG A 1026 -13.07 -5.29 29.47
N GLY A 1027 -11.78 -5.57 29.65
CA GLY A 1027 -11.17 -5.90 30.95
C GLY A 1027 -10.31 -4.75 31.47
N ARG A 1028 -9.95 -4.79 32.76
CA ARG A 1028 -9.03 -3.80 33.38
C ARG A 1028 -7.60 -3.84 32.82
N ASP A 1029 -7.18 -5.00 32.37
CA ASP A 1029 -5.84 -5.34 31.87
C ASP A 1029 -5.96 -6.58 30.97
N PRO A 1030 -4.94 -6.92 30.15
CA PRO A 1030 -5.00 -8.11 29.31
C PRO A 1030 -5.20 -9.42 30.08
N ALA A 1031 -4.70 -9.57 31.31
CA ALA A 1031 -4.83 -10.81 32.08
C ALA A 1031 -6.27 -11.06 32.58
N ALA A 1032 -7.08 -10.01 32.76
CA ALA A 1032 -8.50 -10.11 33.10
C ALA A 1032 -9.32 -10.87 32.02
N TYR A 1033 -8.87 -10.89 30.76
CA TYR A 1033 -9.54 -11.58 29.66
C TYR A 1033 -9.62 -13.11 29.87
N ARG A 1034 -8.87 -13.66 30.85
CA ARG A 1034 -8.95 -15.07 31.24
C ARG A 1034 -10.31 -15.43 31.85
N GLU A 1035 -11.02 -14.44 32.39
CA GLU A 1035 -12.39 -14.60 32.92
C GLU A 1035 -13.36 -15.07 31.82
N LEU A 1036 -13.10 -14.76 30.54
CA LEU A 1036 -13.89 -15.25 29.41
C LEU A 1036 -13.88 -16.79 29.32
N ASN A 1037 -12.79 -17.47 29.71
CA ASN A 1037 -12.75 -18.95 29.74
C ASN A 1037 -13.69 -19.56 30.78
N ALA A 1038 -14.12 -18.79 31.78
CA ALA A 1038 -15.04 -19.22 32.83
C ALA A 1038 -16.51 -18.85 32.54
N MET A 1039 -16.82 -18.30 31.36
CA MET A 1039 -18.18 -18.00 30.95
C MET A 1039 -19.04 -19.29 30.91
N PRO A 1040 -20.26 -19.27 31.47
CA PRO A 1040 -21.20 -20.37 31.29
C PRO A 1040 -21.49 -20.63 29.80
N ALA A 1041 -21.83 -21.88 29.48
CA ALA A 1041 -22.25 -22.24 28.13
C ALA A 1041 -23.57 -21.52 27.77
N ALA A 1042 -23.59 -20.83 26.63
CA ALA A 1042 -24.78 -20.17 26.11
C ALA A 1042 -25.62 -21.12 25.22
N THR A 1043 -26.93 -20.88 25.16
CA THR A 1043 -27.89 -21.76 24.48
C THR A 1043 -28.40 -21.11 23.19
N ILE A 1044 -27.75 -21.44 22.07
CA ILE A 1044 -28.11 -20.94 20.74
C ILE A 1044 -29.03 -21.93 20.02
N ASN A 1045 -30.21 -21.45 19.64
CA ASN A 1045 -31.04 -22.10 18.65
C ASN A 1045 -30.68 -21.57 17.26
N LEU A 1046 -30.25 -22.47 16.37
CA LEU A 1046 -29.98 -22.19 14.95
C LEU A 1046 -31.12 -22.77 14.09
N LYS A 1047 -31.56 -22.01 13.08
CA LYS A 1047 -32.40 -22.49 11.97
C LYS A 1047 -31.82 -22.01 10.65
N ALA A 1048 -31.94 -22.82 9.60
CA ALA A 1048 -31.48 -22.47 8.26
C ALA A 1048 -32.49 -22.92 7.20
N ALA A 1049 -32.89 -22.01 6.31
CA ALA A 1049 -33.78 -22.28 5.19
C ALA A 1049 -33.19 -21.75 3.87
N SER A 1050 -33.47 -22.41 2.77
CA SER A 1050 -33.07 -22.00 1.44
C SER A 1050 -34.09 -21.03 0.83
N GLY A 1051 -33.63 -19.91 0.30
CA GLY A 1051 -34.45 -19.04 -0.55
C GLY A 1051 -34.47 -19.50 -2.00
N GLN A 1052 -35.33 -18.85 -2.79
CA GLN A 1052 -35.31 -18.95 -4.25
C GLN A 1052 -34.07 -18.21 -4.82
N PRO A 1053 -33.50 -18.67 -5.96
CA PRO A 1053 -32.42 -17.97 -6.65
C PRO A 1053 -32.70 -16.48 -6.90
N GLN A 1054 -31.70 -15.65 -6.70
CA GLN A 1054 -31.69 -14.20 -6.95
C GLN A 1054 -30.47 -13.86 -7.81
N GLY A 1055 -30.65 -13.79 -9.12
CA GLY A 1055 -29.53 -13.65 -10.07
C GLY A 1055 -28.58 -14.85 -10.01
N ALA A 1056 -27.29 -14.57 -9.79
CA ALA A 1056 -26.24 -15.60 -9.68
C ALA A 1056 -26.20 -16.32 -8.31
N ASP A 1057 -26.89 -15.78 -7.30
CA ASP A 1057 -26.89 -16.28 -5.93
C ASP A 1057 -28.14 -17.08 -5.57
N ARG A 1058 -28.01 -17.98 -4.61
CA ARG A 1058 -29.09 -18.52 -3.79
C ARG A 1058 -28.90 -18.01 -2.35
N PRO A 1059 -29.82 -17.19 -1.82
CA PRO A 1059 -29.78 -16.78 -0.43
C PRO A 1059 -30.21 -17.94 0.49
N LEU A 1060 -29.57 -18.04 1.65
CA LEU A 1060 -29.94 -18.90 2.76
C LEU A 1060 -30.30 -18.00 3.94
N THR A 1061 -31.51 -18.15 4.47
CA THR A 1061 -31.97 -17.42 5.66
C THR A 1061 -31.56 -18.20 6.90
N VAL A 1062 -30.78 -17.56 7.77
CA VAL A 1062 -30.19 -18.17 8.96
C VAL A 1062 -30.67 -17.42 10.20
N THR A 1063 -31.47 -18.05 11.05
CA THR A 1063 -31.93 -17.46 12.31
C THR A 1063 -31.13 -18.02 13.48
N LEU A 1064 -30.46 -17.12 14.21
CA LEU A 1064 -29.77 -17.35 15.47
C LEU A 1064 -30.60 -16.76 16.60
N ALA A 1065 -30.85 -17.52 17.67
CA ALA A 1065 -31.52 -17.01 18.87
C ALA A 1065 -30.82 -17.48 20.14
N ASN A 1066 -30.41 -16.54 20.99
CA ASN A 1066 -29.89 -16.85 22.33
C ASN A 1066 -31.05 -17.01 23.31
N THR A 1067 -31.38 -18.27 23.60
CA THR A 1067 -32.45 -18.66 24.53
C THR A 1067 -31.96 -18.94 25.94
N GLY A 1068 -30.66 -18.80 26.18
CA GLY A 1068 -30.04 -18.90 27.49
C GLY A 1068 -30.07 -17.59 28.27
N LYS A 1069 -29.44 -17.60 29.46
CA LYS A 1069 -29.23 -16.42 30.30
C LYS A 1069 -27.86 -15.76 30.10
N THR A 1070 -26.95 -16.42 29.40
CA THR A 1070 -25.55 -16.00 29.25
C THR A 1070 -25.32 -15.48 27.82
N PRO A 1071 -24.55 -14.40 27.60
CA PRO A 1071 -24.16 -13.94 26.28
C PRO A 1071 -23.42 -15.04 25.50
N ALA A 1072 -23.68 -15.14 24.19
CA ALA A 1072 -22.94 -16.02 23.29
C ALA A 1072 -21.99 -15.16 22.45
N LEU A 1073 -20.68 -15.45 22.51
CA LEU A 1073 -19.66 -14.64 21.82
C LEU A 1073 -19.09 -15.33 20.58
N ALA A 1074 -18.80 -14.53 19.55
CA ALA A 1074 -18.06 -14.90 18.35
C ALA A 1074 -18.60 -16.16 17.62
N ILE A 1075 -19.90 -16.20 17.33
CA ILE A 1075 -20.54 -17.34 16.65
C ILE A 1075 -20.11 -17.38 15.17
N LYS A 1076 -19.17 -18.26 14.82
CA LYS A 1076 -18.84 -18.62 13.44
C LYS A 1076 -19.90 -19.57 12.88
N LEU A 1077 -20.48 -19.18 11.74
CA LEU A 1077 -21.27 -20.02 10.85
C LEU A 1077 -20.40 -20.58 9.72
N THR A 1078 -20.72 -21.78 9.23
CA THR A 1078 -20.07 -22.39 8.07
C THR A 1078 -21.07 -23.19 7.25
N VAL A 1079 -21.20 -22.89 5.96
CA VAL A 1079 -22.09 -23.63 5.05
C VAL A 1079 -21.39 -24.90 4.60
N LEU A 1080 -22.05 -26.05 4.76
CA LEU A 1080 -21.52 -27.36 4.43
C LEU A 1080 -22.38 -28.07 3.39
N ASP A 1081 -21.73 -28.81 2.49
CA ASP A 1081 -22.37 -29.70 1.54
C ASP A 1081 -22.78 -31.05 2.18
N LYS A 1082 -23.21 -32.02 1.37
CA LYS A 1082 -23.60 -33.36 1.85
C LYS A 1082 -22.41 -34.21 2.33
N ALA A 1083 -21.20 -33.97 1.85
CA ALA A 1083 -19.99 -34.64 2.30
C ALA A 1083 -19.42 -34.03 3.60
N GLY A 1084 -19.90 -32.83 3.99
CA GLY A 1084 -19.37 -32.07 5.11
C GLY A 1084 -18.19 -31.16 4.72
N ALA A 1085 -17.94 -30.97 3.43
CA ALA A 1085 -17.00 -29.98 2.92
C ALA A 1085 -17.63 -28.57 2.95
N ARG A 1086 -16.80 -27.54 3.06
CA ARG A 1086 -17.24 -26.14 2.97
C ARG A 1086 -17.82 -25.86 1.58
N VAL A 1087 -18.91 -25.12 1.53
CA VAL A 1087 -19.39 -24.46 0.31
C VAL A 1087 -18.71 -23.09 0.23
N LEU A 1088 -17.82 -22.90 -0.74
CA LEU A 1088 -17.11 -21.65 -0.99
C LEU A 1088 -17.24 -21.25 -2.49
N PRO A 1089 -17.27 -19.94 -2.82
CA PRO A 1089 -17.42 -18.83 -1.88
C PRO A 1089 -18.81 -18.82 -1.22
N ALA A 1090 -18.89 -18.25 -0.01
CA ALA A 1090 -20.14 -18.03 0.71
C ALA A 1090 -20.13 -16.63 1.35
N TYR A 1091 -21.07 -15.78 0.94
CA TYR A 1091 -21.11 -14.37 1.31
C TYR A 1091 -22.12 -14.14 2.44
N PHE A 1092 -21.61 -14.10 3.68
CA PHE A 1092 -22.41 -13.89 4.89
C PHE A 1092 -22.70 -12.40 5.10
N GLU A 1093 -23.96 -12.07 5.42
CA GLU A 1093 -24.38 -10.72 5.83
C GLU A 1093 -23.74 -10.28 7.15
N ASP A 1094 -23.51 -11.22 8.06
CA ASP A 1094 -22.73 -11.08 9.31
C ASP A 1094 -22.23 -12.48 9.72
N ASN A 1095 -21.11 -12.55 10.43
CA ASN A 1095 -20.52 -13.78 10.95
C ASN A 1095 -19.57 -13.45 12.11
N TYR A 1096 -19.22 -14.44 12.94
CA TYR A 1096 -18.63 -14.18 14.27
C TYR A 1096 -19.53 -13.27 15.15
N ALA A 1097 -20.83 -13.31 14.87
CA ALA A 1097 -21.85 -12.53 15.56
C ALA A 1097 -21.93 -12.92 17.04
N SER A 1098 -22.18 -11.94 17.91
CA SER A 1098 -22.34 -12.16 19.35
C SER A 1098 -23.73 -11.76 19.80
N LEU A 1099 -24.46 -12.65 20.47
CA LEU A 1099 -25.87 -12.46 20.85
C LEU A 1099 -26.02 -12.37 22.36
N MET A 1100 -26.61 -11.27 22.83
CA MET A 1100 -26.96 -11.08 24.24
C MET A 1100 -28.15 -11.98 24.64
N PRO A 1101 -28.40 -12.21 25.94
CA PRO A 1101 -29.53 -13.03 26.39
C PRO A 1101 -30.87 -12.53 25.85
N GLY A 1102 -31.66 -13.43 25.25
CA GLY A 1102 -32.95 -13.10 24.61
C GLY A 1102 -32.83 -12.46 23.21
N GLU A 1103 -31.63 -12.20 22.70
CA GLU A 1103 -31.44 -11.64 21.36
C GLU A 1103 -31.71 -12.69 20.27
N MET A 1104 -32.34 -12.26 19.18
CA MET A 1104 -32.51 -13.02 17.95
C MET A 1104 -31.96 -12.20 16.78
N ARG A 1105 -31.26 -12.86 15.86
CA ARG A 1105 -30.85 -12.31 14.57
C ARG A 1105 -31.30 -13.24 13.45
N THR A 1106 -31.71 -12.66 12.34
CA THR A 1106 -31.86 -13.36 11.06
C THR A 1106 -30.84 -12.77 10.11
N LEU A 1107 -30.01 -13.62 9.53
CA LEU A 1107 -28.89 -13.27 8.65
C LEU A 1107 -29.07 -13.97 7.31
N THR A 1108 -28.59 -13.34 6.24
CA THR A 1108 -28.58 -13.89 4.90
C THR A 1108 -27.19 -14.39 4.54
N VAL A 1109 -27.09 -15.62 4.05
CA VAL A 1109 -25.84 -16.16 3.47
C VAL A 1109 -26.09 -16.46 2.00
N ARG A 1110 -25.36 -15.80 1.10
CA ARG A 1110 -25.49 -16.02 -0.36
C ARG A 1110 -24.44 -17.02 -0.81
N VAL A 1111 -24.86 -18.04 -1.55
CA VAL A 1111 -23.97 -19.02 -2.22
C VAL A 1111 -24.31 -19.06 -3.71
N PRO A 1112 -23.38 -19.42 -4.62
CA PRO A 1112 -23.68 -19.53 -6.05
C PRO A 1112 -24.86 -20.50 -6.33
N VAL A 1113 -25.70 -20.22 -7.32
CA VAL A 1113 -26.90 -21.07 -7.64
C VAL A 1113 -26.56 -22.55 -7.90
N GLY A 1114 -25.37 -22.83 -8.42
CA GLY A 1114 -24.86 -24.20 -8.64
C GLY A 1114 -24.44 -24.94 -7.36
N ALA A 1115 -24.27 -24.23 -6.23
CA ALA A 1115 -23.90 -24.83 -4.95
C ALA A 1115 -25.03 -25.72 -4.39
N LYS A 1116 -24.63 -26.71 -3.59
CA LYS A 1116 -25.52 -27.71 -2.98
C LYS A 1116 -25.39 -27.68 -1.45
N PRO A 1117 -25.75 -26.56 -0.79
CA PRO A 1117 -25.72 -26.47 0.67
C PRO A 1117 -26.67 -27.51 1.28
N ALA A 1118 -26.22 -28.22 2.30
CA ALA A 1118 -26.97 -29.27 2.98
C ALA A 1118 -27.14 -29.00 4.48
N SER A 1119 -26.17 -28.34 5.11
CA SER A 1119 -26.26 -27.94 6.52
C SER A 1119 -25.47 -26.66 6.80
N ILE A 1120 -25.81 -25.98 7.88
CA ILE A 1120 -24.99 -24.89 8.45
C ILE A 1120 -24.47 -25.36 9.79
N ALA A 1121 -23.15 -25.37 9.93
CA ALA A 1121 -22.47 -25.59 11.21
C ALA A 1121 -22.32 -24.27 11.97
N LEU A 1122 -22.30 -24.37 13.31
CA LEU A 1122 -21.96 -23.27 14.21
C LEU A 1122 -20.89 -23.69 15.21
N ARG A 1123 -19.98 -22.77 15.53
CA ARG A 1123 -19.10 -22.79 16.71
C ARG A 1123 -18.94 -21.37 17.26
N GLY A 1124 -18.43 -21.21 18.48
CA GLY A 1124 -18.19 -19.90 19.08
C GLY A 1124 -17.48 -20.03 20.42
N TRP A 1125 -17.26 -18.92 21.12
CA TRP A 1125 -16.38 -18.88 22.29
C TRP A 1125 -16.87 -19.77 23.45
N ASN A 1126 -18.17 -19.70 23.77
CA ASN A 1126 -18.82 -20.37 24.89
C ASN A 1126 -20.11 -21.10 24.47
N ILE A 1127 -20.14 -21.67 23.27
CA ILE A 1127 -21.25 -22.49 22.78
C ILE A 1127 -20.76 -23.87 22.36
N ALA A 1128 -21.62 -24.88 22.45
CA ALA A 1128 -21.33 -26.20 21.90
C ALA A 1128 -21.30 -26.13 20.36
N GLU A 1129 -20.33 -26.81 19.74
CA GLU A 1129 -20.32 -26.96 18.29
C GLU A 1129 -21.51 -27.82 17.83
N GLY A 1130 -22.11 -27.45 16.70
CA GLY A 1130 -23.26 -28.16 16.16
C GLY A 1130 -23.48 -27.87 14.68
N LYS A 1131 -24.54 -28.45 14.11
CA LYS A 1131 -25.04 -28.11 12.78
C LYS A 1131 -26.52 -28.40 12.64
N VAL A 1132 -27.20 -27.67 11.77
CA VAL A 1132 -28.61 -27.92 11.39
C VAL A 1132 -28.72 -28.12 9.88
N PRO A 1133 -29.67 -28.94 9.39
CA PRO A 1133 -29.92 -29.05 7.96
C PRO A 1133 -30.44 -27.71 7.40
N VAL A 1134 -30.11 -27.42 6.15
CA VAL A 1134 -30.78 -26.36 5.38
C VAL A 1134 -32.10 -26.92 4.87
N THR A 1135 -33.23 -26.37 5.34
CA THR A 1135 -34.55 -26.77 4.84
C THR A 1135 -34.87 -26.09 3.50
N PRO A 1136 -35.68 -26.71 2.62
CA PRO A 1136 -36.16 -26.07 1.39
C PRO A 1136 -37.05 -24.84 1.62
#